data_AF-A0A1Q3JD49-F1
#
_entry.id   AF-A0A1Q3JD49-F1
#
_cell.length_a   1.000
_cell.length_b   1.000
_cell.length_c   1.000
_cell.angle_alpha   90.00
_cell.angle_beta   90.00
_cell.angle_gamma   90.00
#
_symmetry.space_group_name_H-M   'P 1'
#
loop_
_entity.id
_entity.type
_entity.pdbx_description
1 polymer ?
#
loop_
_entity_poly.entity_id
_entity_poly.type
_entity_poly.pdbx_seq_one_letter_code
_entity_poly.pdbx_strand_id
1 'polypeptide(L)'
;MSWDFDGRLWVIEYPTYMLNGAIDGSMMFLPKSRVSVLESTKGDGVFDKKTVFADGLVLPRSVLVLGPGDVLVHEPNGVFRMRDTNGDLKADTKEQVLGSFGAFKGDVEHTGNGLFWGLDNVIYNSEIGLAMKWKAGKLEPILAASSGQYGVTMDDYGRLYRETNSSAPTVSYVADSYYARNPLLPRKRGVAEWVGGPSRDANVVWPIRPTPGQNRGYTANYFRADGTARELTAAGGLHLYRGAAMPDLAGDIVTTEPSGNLVARYRTYDTGSGVYLRKAYEQGEFMASTDERFRPVYVTSGPDGAVYVADMYSGVIQSTAYITQYLANYIRRNKLDDEGGENGRIFRITQDGAKLASGKPNLSKASPAQLVASLASPDGWRRDMAQRFIVAQNVRAAVAPLGKLLQTSKDPLARVHALWTLDGLDAITPEQVLAAYRDPSRDVRAAAIRISERWLGDAASPVTQAYLAMIGNAGGDWAVQYQLAASAGALGDGQRVKGILAAADAYGGDYIALDAALSGLKLTDVAPAAKQYLAETGRQEWSQAREQALTTLSTAVLRGGSPAEVGDLLTTLAAADTPAWQKAAILTASEVALLGARDPGQAPALPTGNFGPWGTPDGQGNSAFPQFVSEKNAANAKGNAEFAAAYPLPVAPRGALRSVGGAPTLVLTAEPAGLTAMTTGTGGDARMRTRAKALADLVVWPGKPGYTP
;
A
#
# COMPACT_ATOMS: atom_id res chain seq x y z
N MET A 1 14.15 3.97 -11.61
CA MET A 1 15.26 3.15 -12.17
C MET A 1 14.95 1.67 -11.96
N SER A 2 15.57 0.75 -12.70
CA SER A 2 15.46 -0.70 -12.47
C SER A 2 16.76 -1.40 -12.84
N TRP A 3 17.22 -2.35 -12.03
CA TRP A 3 18.39 -3.17 -12.36
C TRP A 3 17.97 -4.39 -13.18
N ASP A 4 18.83 -4.79 -14.11
CA ASP A 4 18.75 -6.11 -14.73
C ASP A 4 19.66 -7.14 -14.04
N PHE A 5 19.53 -8.38 -14.50
CA PHE A 5 20.16 -9.56 -13.92
C PHE A 5 21.69 -9.61 -14.11
N ASP A 6 22.23 -8.73 -14.95
CA ASP A 6 23.65 -8.64 -15.30
C ASP A 6 24.29 -7.31 -14.85
N GLY A 7 23.56 -6.54 -14.04
CA GLY A 7 24.07 -5.34 -13.36
C GLY A 7 24.09 -4.10 -14.24
N ARG A 8 23.27 -4.05 -15.29
CA ARG A 8 22.99 -2.81 -16.04
C ARG A 8 21.81 -2.08 -15.40
N LEU A 9 21.88 -0.76 -15.40
CA LEU A 9 20.86 0.10 -14.80
C LEU A 9 19.95 0.68 -15.89
N TRP A 10 18.67 0.35 -15.82
CA TRP A 10 17.63 0.85 -16.71
C TRP A 10 17.01 2.12 -16.10
N VAL A 11 17.07 3.22 -16.84
CA VAL A 11 16.67 4.54 -16.38
C VAL A 11 15.64 5.15 -17.32
N ILE A 12 14.68 5.86 -16.73
CA ILE A 12 13.76 6.70 -17.47
C ILE A 12 14.38 8.10 -17.53
N GLU A 13 14.46 8.64 -18.73
CA GLU A 13 14.88 10.03 -18.95
C GLU A 13 13.66 10.86 -19.32
N TYR A 14 13.54 12.02 -18.66
CA TYR A 14 12.35 12.85 -18.73
C TYR A 14 12.63 14.29 -19.19
N PRO A 15 13.14 14.48 -20.43
CA PRO A 15 13.63 15.77 -20.91
C PRO A 15 12.53 16.82 -21.18
N THR A 16 11.26 16.49 -20.94
CA THR A 16 10.11 17.36 -21.21
C THR A 16 9.39 17.84 -19.94
N TYR A 17 9.83 17.40 -18.76
CA TYR A 17 9.13 17.68 -17.52
C TYR A 17 9.37 19.11 -17.02
N MET A 18 8.37 19.99 -17.20
CA MET A 18 8.35 21.35 -16.62
C MET A 18 9.58 22.22 -16.96
N LEU A 19 10.14 22.05 -18.17
CA LEU A 19 11.33 22.76 -18.66
C LEU A 19 10.98 23.87 -19.67
N ASN A 20 11.98 24.70 -19.98
CA ASN A 20 11.99 25.72 -21.05
C ASN A 20 10.92 26.81 -20.90
N GLY A 21 10.72 27.30 -19.68
CA GLY A 21 9.71 28.32 -19.38
C GLY A 21 8.26 27.82 -19.45
N ALA A 22 8.04 26.56 -19.81
CA ALA A 22 6.74 25.92 -19.92
C ALA A 22 6.28 25.32 -18.58
N ILE A 23 6.24 26.13 -17.53
CA ILE A 23 5.65 25.73 -16.24
C ILE A 23 4.13 25.52 -16.31
N ASP A 24 3.52 25.79 -17.47
CA ASP A 24 2.16 25.39 -17.82
C ASP A 24 2.04 23.91 -18.25
N GLY A 25 3.19 23.22 -18.39
CA GLY A 25 3.35 21.81 -18.76
C GLY A 25 3.01 21.49 -20.20
N SER A 26 2.92 22.50 -21.07
CA SER A 26 2.65 22.33 -22.49
C SER A 26 3.64 21.38 -23.19
N MET A 27 4.87 21.28 -22.68
CA MET A 27 5.91 20.40 -23.23
C MET A 27 5.83 18.95 -22.74
N MET A 28 5.19 18.68 -21.60
CA MET A 28 5.28 17.38 -20.92
C MET A 28 4.82 16.23 -21.82
N PHE A 29 3.78 16.45 -22.62
CA PHE A 29 3.15 15.44 -23.46
C PHE A 29 3.87 15.18 -24.80
N LEU A 30 5.01 15.85 -25.05
CA LEU A 30 5.79 15.58 -26.25
C LEU A 30 6.44 14.17 -26.16
N PRO A 31 6.42 13.38 -27.24
CA PRO A 31 7.01 12.04 -27.28
C PRO A 31 8.55 12.14 -27.40
N LYS A 32 9.20 12.60 -26.35
CA LYS A 32 10.67 12.77 -26.27
C LYS A 32 11.30 12.04 -25.08
N SER A 33 10.48 11.40 -24.24
CA SER A 33 10.99 10.63 -23.11
C SER A 33 11.50 9.28 -23.61
N ARG A 34 12.39 8.67 -22.84
CA ARG A 34 13.04 7.42 -23.25
C ARG A 34 13.40 6.53 -22.07
N VAL A 35 13.60 5.26 -22.38
CA VAL A 35 14.25 4.29 -21.49
C VAL A 35 15.66 4.05 -22.02
N SER A 36 16.65 4.27 -21.17
CA SER A 36 18.06 4.05 -21.47
C SER A 36 18.65 3.00 -20.54
N VAL A 37 19.66 2.29 -21.04
CA VAL A 37 20.43 1.29 -20.32
C VAL A 37 21.83 1.83 -20.09
N LEU A 38 22.22 1.93 -18.82
CA LEU A 38 23.54 2.36 -18.38
C LEU A 38 24.37 1.14 -17.99
N GLU A 39 25.58 1.06 -18.52
CA GLU A 39 26.51 -0.03 -18.27
C GLU A 39 27.83 0.54 -17.72
N SER A 40 28.34 -0.06 -16.64
CA SER A 40 29.73 0.10 -16.20
C SER A 40 30.53 -0.99 -16.90
N THR A 41 31.15 -0.67 -18.06
CA THR A 41 31.80 -1.70 -18.88
C THR A 41 32.98 -2.34 -18.13
N LYS A 42 33.61 -1.59 -17.23
CA LYS A 42 34.74 -2.00 -16.38
C LYS A 42 34.33 -2.71 -15.08
N GLY A 43 33.05 -2.63 -14.69
CA GLY A 43 32.57 -3.22 -13.43
C GLY A 43 33.04 -2.51 -12.17
N ASP A 44 33.48 -1.25 -12.28
CA ASP A 44 33.88 -0.38 -11.17
C ASP A 44 32.70 0.40 -10.57
N GLY A 45 31.51 0.26 -11.16
CA GLY A 45 30.28 0.96 -10.77
C GLY A 45 30.19 2.40 -11.29
N VAL A 46 31.13 2.83 -12.13
CA VAL A 46 31.03 4.06 -12.93
C VAL A 46 30.43 3.68 -14.27
N PHE A 47 29.27 4.25 -14.61
CA PHE A 47 28.63 4.02 -15.90
C PHE A 47 29.36 4.79 -17.01
N ASP A 48 29.93 4.07 -17.97
CA ASP A 48 30.72 4.63 -19.08
C ASP A 48 30.11 4.34 -20.47
N LYS A 49 28.99 3.61 -20.51
CA LYS A 49 28.23 3.34 -21.73
C LYS A 49 26.74 3.54 -21.50
N LYS A 50 26.09 4.21 -22.45
CA LYS A 50 24.64 4.41 -22.53
C LYS A 50 24.11 3.85 -23.85
N THR A 51 23.03 3.10 -23.77
CA THR A 51 22.26 2.65 -24.94
C THR A 51 20.80 3.07 -24.77
N VAL A 52 20.22 3.74 -25.77
CA VAL A 52 18.79 4.05 -25.76
C VAL A 52 18.03 2.79 -26.17
N PHE A 53 17.26 2.21 -25.26
CA PHE A 53 16.49 0.99 -25.51
C PHE A 53 15.16 1.31 -26.19
N ALA A 54 14.42 2.29 -25.68
CA ALA A 54 13.16 2.74 -26.27
C ALA A 54 13.08 4.26 -26.23
N ASP A 55 12.73 4.88 -27.36
CA ASP A 55 12.59 6.33 -27.53
C ASP A 55 11.15 6.70 -27.93
N GLY A 56 10.82 7.99 -27.93
CA GLY A 56 9.51 8.49 -28.36
C GLY A 56 8.40 8.22 -27.35
N LEU A 57 8.74 8.03 -26.07
CA LEU A 57 7.78 7.78 -25.00
C LEU A 57 7.15 9.08 -24.49
N VAL A 58 5.93 8.98 -23.98
CA VAL A 58 5.17 10.08 -23.40
C VAL A 58 4.97 9.80 -21.92
N LEU A 59 5.59 10.62 -21.07
CA LEU A 59 5.45 10.56 -19.62
C LEU A 59 5.68 9.15 -19.00
N PRO A 60 6.70 8.36 -19.42
CA PRO A 60 6.98 7.08 -18.79
C PRO A 60 7.26 7.27 -17.29
N ARG A 61 6.66 6.42 -16.45
CA ARG A 61 6.69 6.56 -14.98
C ARG A 61 7.52 5.48 -14.30
N SER A 62 7.55 4.29 -14.88
CA SER A 62 8.18 3.12 -14.26
C SER A 62 8.71 2.16 -15.31
N VAL A 63 9.78 1.46 -14.96
CA VAL A 63 10.38 0.39 -15.76
C VAL A 63 10.68 -0.80 -14.86
N LEU A 64 10.40 -2.01 -15.33
CA LEU A 64 10.72 -3.27 -14.65
C LEU A 64 11.30 -4.27 -15.65
N VAL A 65 12.48 -4.80 -15.34
CA VAL A 65 13.13 -5.82 -16.18
C VAL A 65 12.66 -7.22 -15.80
N LEU A 66 12.09 -7.94 -16.77
CA LEU A 66 11.60 -9.32 -16.63
C LEU A 66 12.62 -10.36 -17.08
N GLY A 67 13.41 -10.04 -18.09
CA GLY A 67 14.43 -10.92 -18.69
C GLY A 67 15.46 -10.15 -19.50
N PRO A 68 16.45 -10.83 -20.08
CA PRO A 68 17.34 -10.23 -21.07
C PRO A 68 16.53 -9.63 -22.22
N GLY A 69 16.56 -8.30 -22.36
CA GLY A 69 15.83 -7.59 -23.40
C GLY A 69 14.31 -7.50 -23.21
N ASP A 70 13.73 -8.02 -22.13
CA ASP A 70 12.27 -8.05 -21.91
C ASP A 70 11.89 -7.19 -20.69
N VAL A 71 11.14 -6.11 -20.93
CA VAL A 71 10.83 -5.10 -19.91
C VAL A 71 9.36 -4.68 -19.95
N LEU A 72 8.84 -4.31 -18.79
CA LEU A 72 7.59 -3.57 -18.66
C LEU A 72 7.90 -2.09 -18.49
N VAL A 73 7.23 -1.24 -19.26
CA VAL A 73 7.31 0.22 -19.19
C VAL A 73 5.90 0.76 -18.97
N HIS A 74 5.73 1.55 -17.92
CA HIS A 74 4.47 2.22 -17.63
C HIS A 74 4.46 3.62 -18.26
N GLU A 75 3.50 3.88 -19.16
CA GLU A 75 3.11 5.22 -19.65
C GLU A 75 1.68 5.54 -19.17
N PRO A 76 1.23 6.80 -19.13
CA PRO A 76 -0.04 7.17 -18.50
C PRO A 76 -1.30 6.47 -19.02
N ASN A 77 -1.27 5.91 -20.22
CA ASN A 77 -2.37 5.17 -20.83
C ASN A 77 -2.32 3.64 -20.57
N GLY A 78 -1.25 3.12 -19.96
CA GLY A 78 -1.13 1.71 -19.62
C GLY A 78 0.29 1.19 -19.46
N VAL A 79 0.39 -0.10 -19.19
CA VAL A 79 1.66 -0.82 -19.11
C VAL A 79 1.95 -1.51 -20.44
N PHE A 80 3.15 -1.29 -20.96
CA PHE A 80 3.64 -1.86 -22.21
C PHE A 80 4.75 -2.85 -21.93
N ARG A 81 4.69 -4.03 -22.55
CA ARG A 81 5.82 -4.96 -22.65
C ARG A 81 6.62 -4.63 -23.89
N MET A 82 7.90 -4.34 -23.70
CA MET A 82 8.83 -4.03 -24.78
C MET A 82 9.93 -5.08 -24.80
N ARG A 83 10.25 -5.60 -25.99
CA ARG A 83 11.26 -6.65 -26.15
C ARG A 83 12.30 -6.31 -27.19
N ASP A 84 13.56 -6.58 -26.87
CA ASP A 84 14.68 -6.80 -27.79
C ASP A 84 14.69 -8.28 -28.20
N THR A 85 14.60 -8.52 -29.51
CA THR A 85 14.53 -9.86 -30.12
C THR A 85 15.80 -10.23 -30.88
N ASN A 86 16.75 -9.31 -31.00
CA ASN A 86 17.97 -9.49 -31.80
C ASN A 86 19.27 -9.33 -30.99
N GLY A 87 19.19 -8.87 -29.75
CA GLY A 87 20.30 -8.75 -28.80
C GLY A 87 21.10 -7.44 -28.89
N ASP A 88 20.63 -6.45 -29.64
CA ASP A 88 21.29 -5.14 -29.78
C ASP A 88 20.95 -4.14 -28.67
N LEU A 89 20.13 -4.56 -27.70
CA LEU A 89 19.65 -3.78 -26.56
C LEU A 89 18.75 -2.61 -26.97
N LYS A 90 17.94 -2.81 -28.03
CA LYS A 90 16.87 -1.90 -28.45
C LYS A 90 15.54 -2.63 -28.54
N ALA A 91 14.46 -1.93 -28.22
CA ALA A 91 13.12 -2.48 -28.32
C ALA A 91 12.72 -2.67 -29.79
N ASP A 92 12.50 -3.93 -30.17
CA ASP A 92 11.91 -4.32 -31.46
C ASP A 92 10.37 -4.34 -31.40
N THR A 93 9.80 -4.49 -30.20
CA THR A 93 8.35 -4.59 -29.98
C THR A 93 7.87 -3.69 -28.85
N LYS A 94 6.60 -3.26 -28.94
CA LYS A 94 5.86 -2.54 -27.89
C LYS A 94 4.41 -3.03 -27.88
N GLU A 95 4.07 -3.85 -26.91
CA GLU A 95 2.73 -4.46 -26.75
C GLU A 95 2.07 -3.90 -25.48
N GLN A 96 0.86 -3.35 -25.59
CA GLN A 96 0.11 -2.95 -24.40
C GLN A 96 -0.43 -4.20 -23.69
N VAL A 97 0.04 -4.44 -22.46
CA VAL A 97 -0.34 -5.62 -21.66
C VAL A 97 -1.31 -5.28 -20.53
N LEU A 98 -1.49 -4.00 -20.23
CA LEU A 98 -2.49 -3.51 -19.28
C LEU A 98 -2.98 -2.12 -19.68
N GLY A 99 -4.29 -1.97 -19.83
CA GLY A 99 -4.94 -0.66 -19.99
C GLY A 99 -5.29 -0.03 -18.65
N SER A 100 -5.52 1.29 -18.65
CA SER A 100 -6.07 2.02 -17.50
C SER A 100 -5.22 1.90 -16.22
N PHE A 101 -3.89 1.93 -16.35
CA PHE A 101 -2.95 1.97 -15.21
C PHE A 101 -2.58 3.42 -14.84
N GLY A 102 -3.54 4.34 -14.92
CA GLY A 102 -3.31 5.78 -14.83
C GLY A 102 -4.25 6.56 -15.75
N ALA A 103 -4.06 7.87 -15.83
CA ALA A 103 -4.88 8.76 -16.68
C ALA A 103 -3.99 9.60 -17.62
N PHE A 104 -4.22 9.49 -18.93
CA PHE A 104 -3.32 10.06 -19.95
C PHE A 104 -3.15 11.59 -19.89
N LYS A 105 -4.23 12.34 -19.61
CA LYS A 105 -4.19 13.80 -19.40
C LYS A 105 -4.38 14.19 -17.93
N GLY A 106 -4.30 13.22 -17.04
CA GLY A 106 -4.51 13.42 -15.62
C GLY A 106 -3.32 14.11 -14.96
N ASP A 107 -3.44 14.33 -13.67
CA ASP A 107 -2.32 14.78 -12.87
C ASP A 107 -1.25 13.68 -12.78
N VAL A 108 -0.04 14.01 -13.22
CA VAL A 108 1.11 13.08 -13.18
C VAL A 108 1.56 12.77 -11.75
N GLU A 109 1.17 13.59 -10.78
CA GLU A 109 1.40 13.36 -9.35
C GLU A 109 0.43 12.35 -8.75
N HIS A 110 -0.71 12.10 -9.41
CA HIS A 110 -1.81 11.27 -8.94
C HIS A 110 -2.19 10.14 -9.91
N THR A 111 -1.27 9.21 -10.14
CA THR A 111 -1.43 8.17 -11.16
C THR A 111 -0.62 6.91 -10.86
N GLY A 112 -0.87 5.84 -11.62
CA GLY A 112 -0.13 4.58 -11.49
C GLY A 112 1.38 4.83 -11.45
N ASN A 113 2.08 4.12 -10.59
CA ASN A 113 3.51 4.29 -10.41
C ASN A 113 4.14 2.99 -9.92
N GLY A 114 5.45 2.99 -9.76
CA GLY A 114 6.17 1.75 -9.51
C GLY A 114 5.94 0.71 -10.61
N LEU A 115 6.52 -0.45 -10.41
CA LEU A 115 6.27 -1.75 -11.03
C LEU A 115 7.11 -2.67 -10.13
N PHE A 116 6.85 -2.61 -8.83
CA PHE A 116 7.76 -3.17 -7.83
C PHE A 116 7.46 -4.65 -7.66
N TRP A 117 8.41 -5.51 -8.02
CA TRP A 117 8.28 -6.95 -7.85
C TRP A 117 8.46 -7.34 -6.38
N GLY A 118 7.36 -7.75 -5.74
CA GLY A 118 7.36 -8.22 -4.36
C GLY A 118 7.84 -9.66 -4.21
N LEU A 119 8.18 -10.03 -2.98
CA LEU A 119 8.60 -11.38 -2.59
C LEU A 119 7.55 -12.44 -2.93
N ASP A 120 6.27 -12.07 -2.93
CA ASP A 120 5.14 -12.93 -3.28
C ASP A 120 4.85 -13.03 -4.78
N ASN A 121 5.76 -12.52 -5.62
CA ASN A 121 5.64 -12.43 -7.08
C ASN A 121 4.45 -11.58 -7.56
N VAL A 122 3.94 -10.71 -6.69
CA VAL A 122 3.00 -9.65 -7.04
C VAL A 122 3.79 -8.37 -7.34
N ILE A 123 3.38 -7.67 -8.38
CA ILE A 123 3.91 -6.39 -8.81
C ILE A 123 3.01 -5.30 -8.22
N TYR A 124 3.61 -4.46 -7.38
CA TYR A 124 2.93 -3.44 -6.60
C TYR A 124 3.12 -2.03 -7.18
N ASN A 125 2.12 -1.20 -6.92
CA ASN A 125 2.21 0.25 -6.95
C ASN A 125 1.77 0.83 -5.58
N SER A 126 1.78 2.16 -5.47
CA SER A 126 1.40 2.84 -4.23
C SER A 126 0.05 3.56 -4.29
N GLU A 127 -0.38 4.05 -5.44
CA GLU A 127 -1.46 5.04 -5.51
C GLU A 127 -2.79 4.51 -6.05
N ILE A 128 -2.78 3.59 -7.01
CA ILE A 128 -4.01 3.08 -7.60
C ILE A 128 -4.39 1.74 -6.99
N GLY A 129 -5.70 1.46 -6.94
CA GLY A 129 -6.28 0.26 -6.32
C GLY A 129 -6.08 -1.04 -7.12
N LEU A 130 -4.89 -1.24 -7.67
CA LEU A 130 -4.47 -2.46 -8.38
C LEU A 130 -3.15 -2.98 -7.81
N ALA A 131 -2.97 -4.27 -7.89
CA ALA A 131 -1.67 -4.92 -7.98
C ALA A 131 -1.70 -5.85 -9.19
N MET A 132 -0.60 -6.48 -9.56
CA MET A 132 -0.57 -7.36 -10.72
C MET A 132 0.23 -8.62 -10.42
N LYS A 133 -0.26 -9.80 -10.81
CA LYS A 133 0.52 -11.04 -10.74
C LYS A 133 1.15 -11.32 -12.10
N TRP A 134 2.42 -11.72 -12.10
CA TRP A 134 3.03 -12.28 -13.30
C TRP A 134 2.76 -13.78 -13.35
N LYS A 135 2.05 -14.25 -14.37
CA LYS A 135 1.72 -15.67 -14.54
C LYS A 135 1.79 -16.06 -16.00
N ALA A 136 2.54 -17.12 -16.30
CA ALA A 136 2.66 -17.69 -17.64
C ALA A 136 2.96 -16.65 -18.74
N GLY A 137 3.83 -15.67 -18.46
CA GLY A 137 4.22 -14.64 -19.42
C GLY A 137 3.22 -13.49 -19.57
N LYS A 138 2.19 -13.42 -18.71
CA LYS A 138 1.12 -12.42 -18.73
C LYS A 138 1.01 -11.69 -17.40
N LEU A 139 0.47 -10.47 -17.48
CA LEU A 139 0.18 -9.63 -16.34
C LEU A 139 -1.31 -9.77 -15.99
N GLU A 140 -1.61 -10.32 -14.81
CA GLU A 140 -2.97 -10.52 -14.31
C GLU A 140 -3.29 -9.45 -13.24
N PRO A 141 -4.25 -8.55 -13.47
CA PRO A 141 -4.61 -7.52 -12.50
C PRO A 141 -5.30 -8.11 -11.27
N ILE A 142 -5.00 -7.55 -10.10
CA ILE A 142 -5.58 -7.88 -8.80
C ILE A 142 -6.11 -6.58 -8.20
N LEU A 143 -7.38 -6.56 -7.79
CA LEU A 143 -7.93 -5.42 -7.07
C LEU A 143 -7.25 -5.28 -5.70
N ALA A 144 -6.89 -4.05 -5.33
CA ALA A 144 -6.18 -3.75 -4.10
C ALA A 144 -6.62 -2.41 -3.50
N ALA A 145 -6.24 -2.13 -2.25
CA ALA A 145 -6.39 -0.79 -1.69
C ALA A 145 -5.30 0.16 -2.24
N SER A 146 -5.68 1.41 -2.50
CA SER A 146 -4.73 2.53 -2.62
C SER A 146 -4.16 2.84 -1.24
N SER A 147 -2.84 2.97 -1.10
CA SER A 147 -2.17 2.91 0.21
C SER A 147 -0.92 3.79 0.32
N GLY A 148 -0.73 4.70 -0.63
CA GLY A 148 0.40 5.62 -0.72
C GLY A 148 0.23 6.55 -1.91
N GLN A 149 1.29 7.26 -2.28
CA GLN A 149 1.30 8.13 -3.46
C GLN A 149 2.45 7.79 -4.41
N TYR A 150 3.69 7.72 -3.95
CA TYR A 150 4.82 7.35 -4.83
C TYR A 150 5.90 6.56 -4.09
N GLY A 151 6.31 5.45 -4.67
CA GLY A 151 7.36 4.60 -4.11
C GLY A 151 6.80 3.48 -3.23
N VAL A 152 7.37 2.29 -3.41
CA VAL A 152 7.10 1.11 -2.60
C VAL A 152 8.41 0.33 -2.46
N THR A 153 8.63 -0.22 -1.28
CA THR A 153 9.75 -1.13 -0.98
C THR A 153 9.23 -2.25 -0.08
N MET A 154 10.06 -3.26 0.19
CA MET A 154 9.74 -4.30 1.16
C MET A 154 10.92 -4.62 2.07
N ASP A 155 10.62 -5.20 3.22
CA ASP A 155 11.63 -5.87 4.04
C ASP A 155 11.95 -7.29 3.54
N ASP A 156 12.77 -8.02 4.28
CA ASP A 156 13.18 -9.38 3.94
C ASP A 156 12.08 -10.43 3.91
N TYR A 157 10.92 -10.14 4.48
CA TYR A 157 9.79 -11.05 4.56
C TYR A 157 8.59 -10.58 3.72
N GLY A 158 8.79 -9.56 2.88
CA GLY A 158 7.79 -9.06 1.94
C GLY A 158 6.77 -8.10 2.54
N ARG A 159 6.99 -7.57 3.76
CA ARG A 159 6.16 -6.50 4.33
C ARG A 159 6.39 -5.23 3.54
N LEU A 160 5.33 -4.65 3.00
CA LEU A 160 5.43 -3.49 2.12
C LEU A 160 5.53 -2.21 2.94
N TYR A 161 6.38 -1.31 2.49
CA TYR A 161 6.47 0.06 2.98
C TYR A 161 6.15 1.02 1.85
N ARG A 162 5.32 2.01 2.16
CA ARG A 162 4.91 3.07 1.24
C ARG A 162 4.96 4.40 1.96
N GLU A 163 4.79 5.47 1.19
CA GLU A 163 4.63 6.80 1.76
C GLU A 163 3.61 7.60 0.96
N THR A 164 3.14 8.67 1.58
CA THR A 164 2.39 9.72 0.89
C THR A 164 3.29 10.93 0.78
N ASN A 165 2.91 11.86 -0.10
CA ASN A 165 3.71 13.05 -0.40
C ASN A 165 4.09 13.89 0.85
N SER A 166 3.32 13.85 1.94
CA SER A 166 3.61 14.62 3.16
C SER A 166 3.72 13.76 4.43
N SER A 167 4.08 12.48 4.29
CA SER A 167 4.23 11.58 5.44
C SER A 167 5.48 10.73 5.32
N ALA A 168 6.11 10.43 6.46
CA ALA A 168 7.08 9.37 6.61
C ALA A 168 6.47 8.01 6.23
N PRO A 169 7.31 6.97 6.05
CA PRO A 169 6.86 5.67 5.60
C PRO A 169 5.82 5.03 6.54
N THR A 170 4.84 4.37 5.93
CA THR A 170 3.85 3.50 6.55
C THR A 170 4.14 2.05 6.18
N VAL A 171 3.56 1.09 6.92
CA VAL A 171 3.75 -0.34 6.68
C VAL A 171 2.41 -1.04 6.41
N SER A 172 2.38 -1.96 5.44
CA SER A 172 1.30 -2.93 5.29
C SER A 172 1.73 -4.27 5.90
N TYR A 173 1.04 -4.69 6.95
CA TYR A 173 1.23 -5.98 7.62
C TYR A 173 0.49 -7.13 6.91
N VAL A 174 -0.56 -6.81 6.16
CA VAL A 174 -1.33 -7.76 5.34
C VAL A 174 -1.43 -7.24 3.91
N ALA A 175 -1.68 -8.12 2.96
CA ALA A 175 -1.78 -7.73 1.55
C ALA A 175 -3.00 -6.83 1.29
N ASP A 176 -2.80 -5.72 0.60
CA ASP A 176 -3.84 -4.71 0.34
C ASP A 176 -5.02 -5.28 -0.47
N SER A 177 -4.80 -6.37 -1.22
CA SER A 177 -5.83 -7.08 -1.99
C SER A 177 -6.93 -7.70 -1.12
N TYR A 178 -6.65 -7.97 0.15
CA TYR A 178 -7.67 -8.51 1.05
C TYR A 178 -8.81 -7.51 1.28
N TYR A 179 -8.51 -6.21 1.35
CA TYR A 179 -9.51 -5.16 1.55
C TYR A 179 -10.28 -4.78 0.28
N ALA A 180 -9.92 -5.34 -0.88
CA ALA A 180 -10.74 -5.23 -2.09
C ALA A 180 -11.92 -6.21 -2.09
N ARG A 181 -11.90 -7.24 -1.22
CA ARG A 181 -12.95 -8.28 -1.14
C ARG A 181 -14.27 -7.75 -0.56
N ASN A 182 -14.19 -6.84 0.42
CA ASN A 182 -15.37 -6.34 1.15
C ASN A 182 -15.32 -4.81 1.35
N PRO A 183 -16.06 -4.02 0.55
CA PRO A 183 -16.13 -2.57 0.69
C PRO A 183 -16.96 -2.08 1.89
N LEU A 184 -17.68 -2.96 2.60
CA LEU A 184 -18.50 -2.58 3.76
C LEU A 184 -17.71 -2.44 5.05
N LEU A 185 -16.44 -2.86 5.05
CA LEU A 185 -15.60 -2.73 6.23
C LEU A 185 -15.46 -1.26 6.65
N PRO A 186 -15.58 -0.96 7.95
CA PRO A 186 -15.54 0.42 8.40
C PRO A 186 -14.18 1.08 8.26
N ARG A 187 -13.13 0.26 8.23
CA ARG A 187 -11.70 0.61 8.26
C ARG A 187 -10.87 -0.50 7.59
N LYS A 188 -9.59 -0.21 7.36
CA LYS A 188 -8.63 -1.09 6.70
C LYS A 188 -7.34 -1.19 7.53
N ARG A 189 -7.44 -1.63 8.79
CA ARG A 189 -6.25 -1.81 9.65
C ARG A 189 -5.28 -2.83 9.03
N GLY A 190 -3.99 -2.71 9.28
CA GLY A 190 -2.95 -3.56 8.71
C GLY A 190 -2.48 -3.15 7.32
N VAL A 191 -3.07 -2.12 6.72
CA VAL A 191 -2.66 -1.54 5.44
C VAL A 191 -2.30 -0.07 5.64
N ALA A 192 -1.11 0.34 5.19
CA ALA A 192 -0.58 1.69 5.39
C ALA A 192 -0.63 2.17 6.86
N GLU A 193 -0.29 1.28 7.80
CA GLU A 193 -0.24 1.60 9.23
C GLU A 193 0.87 2.60 9.53
N TRP A 194 0.53 3.62 10.32
CA TRP A 194 1.48 4.59 10.82
C TRP A 194 2.36 3.97 11.91
N VAL A 195 3.68 4.00 11.69
CA VAL A 195 4.67 3.42 12.61
C VAL A 195 5.69 4.42 13.14
N GLY A 196 5.55 5.70 12.79
CA GLY A 196 6.47 6.80 13.15
C GLY A 196 6.31 7.35 14.58
N GLY A 197 5.55 6.69 15.45
CA GLY A 197 5.29 7.15 16.82
C GLY A 197 4.27 8.30 16.94
N PRO A 198 3.89 8.70 18.16
CA PRO A 198 2.77 9.63 18.38
C PRO A 198 3.06 11.10 18.04
N SER A 199 4.32 11.50 17.91
CA SER A 199 4.78 12.90 17.97
C SER A 199 5.06 13.58 16.62
N ARG A 200 4.70 13.01 15.46
CA ARG A 200 5.10 13.53 14.12
C ARG A 200 6.61 13.63 13.88
N ASP A 201 7.46 13.29 14.83
CA ASP A 201 8.91 13.46 14.73
C ASP A 201 9.51 12.76 13.50
N ALA A 202 8.92 11.64 13.07
CA ALA A 202 9.32 10.96 11.84
C ALA A 202 9.13 11.82 10.57
N ASN A 203 8.20 12.78 10.57
CA ASN A 203 8.00 13.68 9.43
C ASN A 203 8.95 14.88 9.45
N VAL A 204 9.65 15.16 10.55
CA VAL A 204 10.52 16.34 10.66
C VAL A 204 11.75 16.19 9.76
N VAL A 205 12.10 17.27 9.06
CA VAL A 205 13.26 17.32 8.17
C VAL A 205 14.17 18.51 8.47
N TRP A 206 15.45 18.38 8.14
CA TRP A 206 16.50 19.35 8.42
C TRP A 206 17.29 19.72 7.16
N PRO A 207 16.70 20.51 6.23
CA PRO A 207 17.43 21.06 5.10
C PRO A 207 18.62 21.90 5.56
N ILE A 208 19.70 21.90 4.78
CA ILE A 208 20.92 22.69 5.07
C ILE A 208 20.93 24.07 4.36
N ARG A 209 19.80 24.45 3.76
CA ARG A 209 19.59 25.74 3.08
C ARG A 209 18.12 26.18 3.23
N PRO A 210 17.80 27.48 3.15
CA PRO A 210 16.42 27.93 3.00
C PRO A 210 15.75 27.28 1.79
N THR A 211 14.48 26.88 1.92
CA THR A 211 13.74 26.14 0.87
C THR A 211 12.46 26.87 0.41
N PRO A 212 12.53 28.16 -0.01
CA PRO A 212 11.34 28.92 -0.40
C PRO A 212 10.69 28.45 -1.71
N GLY A 213 11.39 27.65 -2.53
CA GLY A 213 10.86 27.03 -3.76
C GLY A 213 9.83 25.92 -3.54
N GLN A 214 8.95 26.05 -2.53
CA GLN A 214 7.87 25.12 -2.21
C GLN A 214 6.52 25.79 -2.40
N ASN A 215 5.55 25.05 -2.94
CA ASN A 215 4.29 25.61 -3.39
C ASN A 215 3.53 26.40 -2.30
N ARG A 216 3.54 25.92 -1.06
CA ARG A 216 2.81 26.52 0.07
C ARG A 216 3.65 27.52 0.88
N GLY A 217 4.80 27.95 0.36
CA GLY A 217 5.71 28.88 1.03
C GLY A 217 5.12 30.26 1.33
N TYR A 218 3.94 30.60 0.78
CA TYR A 218 3.18 31.81 1.08
C TYR A 218 2.39 31.74 2.40
N THR A 219 2.22 30.55 2.98
CA THR A 219 1.44 30.37 4.21
C THR A 219 2.23 30.75 5.46
N ALA A 220 1.57 31.38 6.43
CA ALA A 220 2.21 31.75 7.68
C ALA A 220 2.72 30.51 8.43
N ASN A 221 3.91 30.61 9.05
CA ASN A 221 4.57 29.53 9.80
C ASN A 221 4.89 28.25 9.00
N TYR A 222 4.87 28.29 7.67
CA TYR A 222 5.21 27.14 6.83
C TYR A 222 6.68 26.70 7.02
N PHE A 223 7.60 27.66 6.92
CA PHE A 223 9.03 27.44 7.15
C PHE A 223 9.42 27.70 8.61
N ARG A 224 10.59 27.21 9.01
CA ARG A 224 11.29 27.69 10.21
C ARG A 224 11.71 29.16 10.02
N ALA A 225 12.17 29.79 11.11
CA ALA A 225 12.62 31.19 11.08
C ALA A 225 13.76 31.45 10.10
N ASP A 226 14.60 30.44 9.83
CA ASP A 226 15.70 30.48 8.86
C ASP A 226 15.26 30.19 7.41
N GLY A 227 13.96 29.99 7.16
CA GLY A 227 13.41 29.68 5.84
C GLY A 227 13.51 28.22 5.41
N THR A 228 13.93 27.30 6.30
CA THR A 228 13.98 25.86 6.01
C THR A 228 12.63 25.16 6.21
N ALA A 229 12.37 24.11 5.43
CA ALA A 229 11.20 23.25 5.57
C ALA A 229 11.20 22.50 6.90
N ARG A 230 10.06 22.49 7.60
CA ARG A 230 9.89 21.84 8.91
C ARG A 230 9.71 20.33 8.82
N GLU A 231 8.95 19.89 7.84
CA GLU A 231 8.51 18.51 7.68
C GLU A 231 8.59 18.09 6.20
N LEU A 232 8.40 16.79 5.94
CA LEU A 232 8.21 16.23 4.61
C LEU A 232 7.03 16.91 3.88
N THR A 233 7.25 17.31 2.64
CA THR A 233 6.27 17.99 1.79
C THR A 233 6.21 17.47 0.36
N ALA A 234 7.15 16.61 -0.04
CA ALA A 234 7.16 15.93 -1.33
C ALA A 234 7.81 14.54 -1.24
N ALA A 235 7.69 13.87 -0.08
CA ALA A 235 8.27 12.56 0.16
C ALA A 235 7.91 11.57 -0.96
N GLY A 236 8.91 10.84 -1.44
CA GLY A 236 8.71 9.84 -2.48
C GLY A 236 9.95 8.99 -2.71
N GLY A 237 9.75 7.85 -3.37
CA GLY A 237 10.86 7.06 -3.90
C GLY A 237 11.73 6.37 -2.84
N LEU A 238 11.12 5.95 -1.72
CA LEU A 238 11.77 5.21 -0.64
C LEU A 238 12.39 3.86 -1.03
N HIS A 239 13.41 3.45 -0.26
CA HIS A 239 14.02 2.13 -0.33
C HIS A 239 14.43 1.63 1.06
N LEU A 240 14.11 0.37 1.37
CA LEU A 240 14.58 -0.32 2.57
C LEU A 240 15.85 -1.10 2.20
N TYR A 241 16.97 -0.77 2.84
CA TYR A 241 18.26 -1.33 2.51
C TYR A 241 18.46 -2.71 3.17
N ARG A 242 18.70 -3.74 2.35
CA ARG A 242 18.85 -5.16 2.76
C ARG A 242 20.16 -5.78 2.29
N GLY A 243 21.15 -4.93 2.00
CA GLY A 243 22.46 -5.34 1.49
C GLY A 243 23.48 -5.59 2.60
N ALA A 244 24.44 -6.49 2.36
CA ALA A 244 25.46 -6.81 3.36
C ALA A 244 26.64 -5.81 3.40
N ALA A 245 26.78 -4.97 2.37
CA ALA A 245 27.96 -4.09 2.20
C ALA A 245 28.00 -2.90 3.16
N MET A 246 26.84 -2.48 3.69
CA MET A 246 26.67 -1.34 4.60
C MET A 246 25.82 -1.79 5.80
N PRO A 247 26.41 -2.54 6.75
CA PRO A 247 25.66 -3.13 7.85
C PRO A 247 24.99 -2.10 8.78
N ASP A 248 25.51 -0.87 8.87
CA ASP A 248 24.84 0.20 9.63
C ASP A 248 23.50 0.61 9.02
N LEU A 249 23.33 0.47 7.70
CA LEU A 249 22.10 0.81 7.00
C LEU A 249 21.14 -0.39 6.89
N ALA A 250 21.56 -1.59 7.28
CA ALA A 250 20.74 -2.79 7.13
C ALA A 250 19.43 -2.68 7.93
N GLY A 251 18.29 -2.81 7.24
CA GLY A 251 16.95 -2.66 7.83
C GLY A 251 16.44 -1.21 7.87
N ASP A 252 17.27 -0.23 7.53
CA ASP A 252 16.85 1.17 7.50
C ASP A 252 16.16 1.53 6.19
N ILE A 253 15.27 2.52 6.26
CA ILE A 253 14.58 3.09 5.09
C ILE A 253 15.22 4.43 4.77
N VAL A 254 15.51 4.65 3.49
CA VAL A 254 15.94 5.94 2.95
C VAL A 254 14.83 6.46 2.05
N THR A 255 14.39 7.71 2.24
CA THR A 255 13.35 8.36 1.41
C THR A 255 13.83 9.68 0.83
N THR A 256 13.35 10.04 -0.36
CA THR A 256 13.68 11.32 -0.97
C THR A 256 12.71 12.41 -0.54
N GLU A 257 13.20 13.63 -0.39
CA GLU A 257 12.41 14.84 -0.15
C GLU A 257 12.92 15.93 -1.11
N PRO A 258 12.46 15.89 -2.38
CA PRO A 258 12.95 16.79 -3.41
C PRO A 258 12.64 18.26 -3.13
N SER A 259 11.50 18.58 -2.48
CA SER A 259 11.13 19.96 -2.14
C SER A 259 12.02 20.53 -1.04
N GLY A 260 12.52 19.69 -0.14
CA GLY A 260 13.52 20.02 0.88
C GLY A 260 14.98 19.92 0.43
N ASN A 261 15.26 19.51 -0.82
CA ASN A 261 16.62 19.28 -1.33
C ASN A 261 17.43 18.27 -0.48
N LEU A 262 16.79 17.20 -0.01
CA LEU A 262 17.39 16.23 0.89
C LEU A 262 16.88 14.80 0.67
N VAL A 263 17.57 13.86 1.32
CA VAL A 263 17.20 12.45 1.45
C VAL A 263 17.22 12.12 2.94
N ALA A 264 16.11 11.64 3.48
CA ALA A 264 15.96 11.28 4.88
C ALA A 264 16.24 9.79 5.12
N ARG A 265 16.68 9.45 6.34
CA ARG A 265 16.91 8.06 6.78
C ARG A 265 16.12 7.77 8.05
N TYR A 266 15.57 6.56 8.09
CA TYR A 266 14.76 6.04 9.17
C TYR A 266 15.30 4.70 9.66
N ARG A 267 15.40 4.57 10.99
CA ARG A 267 15.67 3.29 11.64
C ARG A 267 14.36 2.56 11.88
N THR A 268 14.33 1.28 11.52
CA THR A 268 13.19 0.40 11.78
C THR A 268 13.51 -0.56 12.92
N TYR A 269 12.49 -0.88 13.71
CA TYR A 269 12.59 -1.78 14.85
C TYR A 269 11.40 -2.73 14.83
N ASP A 270 11.66 -4.03 14.84
CA ASP A 270 10.62 -5.02 15.13
C ASP A 270 10.51 -5.16 16.64
N THR A 271 9.36 -4.77 17.21
CA THR A 271 9.14 -4.79 18.67
C THR A 271 8.63 -6.15 19.15
N GLY A 272 8.48 -7.13 18.27
CA GLY A 272 7.78 -8.39 18.55
C GLY A 272 6.25 -8.25 18.56
N SER A 273 5.72 -7.03 18.47
CA SER A 273 4.28 -6.72 18.39
C SER A 273 3.94 -5.84 17.18
N GLY A 274 4.90 -5.65 16.27
CA GLY A 274 4.80 -4.75 15.13
C GLY A 274 6.14 -4.09 14.81
N VAL A 275 6.09 -3.15 13.87
CA VAL A 275 7.24 -2.34 13.46
C VAL A 275 7.11 -0.94 14.05
N TYR A 276 8.22 -0.38 14.51
CA TYR A 276 8.37 1.01 14.89
C TYR A 276 9.44 1.68 14.02
N LEU A 277 9.20 2.95 13.69
CA LEU A 277 10.06 3.76 12.83
C LEU A 277 10.42 5.07 13.53
N ARG A 278 11.68 5.48 13.45
CA ARG A 278 12.15 6.80 13.89
C ARG A 278 13.23 7.35 12.95
N LYS A 279 13.44 8.66 12.96
CA LYS A 279 14.56 9.30 12.26
C LYS A 279 15.90 8.75 12.76
N ALA A 280 16.84 8.56 11.85
CA ALA A 280 18.20 8.12 12.20
C ALA A 280 19.04 9.24 12.82
N TYR A 281 18.67 10.50 12.58
CA TYR A 281 19.39 11.69 13.04
C TYR A 281 18.41 12.64 13.75
N GLU A 282 18.85 13.26 14.84
CA GLU A 282 18.03 14.23 15.59
C GLU A 282 17.86 15.54 14.80
N GLN A 283 18.96 16.09 14.28
CA GLN A 283 19.00 17.30 13.44
C GLN A 283 19.94 17.10 12.25
N GLY A 284 19.52 16.28 11.30
CA GLY A 284 20.31 15.98 10.12
C GLY A 284 19.61 15.04 9.16
N GLU A 285 20.22 14.85 8.00
CA GLU A 285 19.68 14.05 6.91
C GLU A 285 20.73 13.13 6.32
N PHE A 286 20.29 12.07 5.64
CA PHE A 286 21.19 11.10 5.01
C PHE A 286 22.02 11.73 3.89
N MET A 287 21.40 12.63 3.14
CA MET A 287 22.03 13.46 2.13
C MET A 287 21.27 14.77 2.05
N ALA A 288 21.96 15.90 1.91
CA ALA A 288 21.33 17.20 1.69
C ALA A 288 22.22 18.06 0.79
N SER A 289 21.63 19.02 0.08
CA SER A 289 22.36 19.88 -0.85
C SER A 289 22.06 21.36 -0.63
N THR A 290 23.08 22.20 -0.86
CA THR A 290 22.93 23.65 -0.98
C THR A 290 22.44 24.08 -2.36
N ASP A 291 22.46 23.17 -3.34
CA ASP A 291 21.97 23.38 -4.70
C ASP A 291 20.45 23.13 -4.76
N GLU A 292 19.68 24.17 -5.10
CA GLU A 292 18.22 24.10 -5.18
C GLU A 292 17.70 23.16 -6.28
N ARG A 293 18.53 22.86 -7.29
CA ARG A 293 18.19 21.92 -8.35
C ARG A 293 18.38 20.47 -7.94
N PHE A 294 18.96 20.18 -6.78
CA PHE A 294 19.00 18.83 -6.24
C PHE A 294 17.57 18.38 -5.85
N ARG A 295 16.97 17.54 -6.68
CA ARG A 295 15.62 16.96 -6.57
C ARG A 295 15.74 15.43 -6.63
N PRO A 296 16.18 14.77 -5.55
CA PRO A 296 16.16 13.33 -5.46
C PRO A 296 14.72 12.82 -5.58
N VAL A 297 14.48 11.80 -6.39
CA VAL A 297 13.11 11.28 -6.66
C VAL A 297 13.00 9.76 -6.56
N TYR A 298 14.12 9.03 -6.50
CA TYR A 298 14.10 7.58 -6.43
C TYR A 298 15.36 7.02 -5.77
N VAL A 299 15.21 6.04 -4.88
CA VAL A 299 16.31 5.33 -4.21
C VAL A 299 16.23 3.83 -4.52
N THR A 300 17.37 3.17 -4.68
CA THR A 300 17.45 1.70 -4.79
C THR A 300 18.83 1.20 -4.36
N SER A 301 18.97 -0.09 -4.07
CA SER A 301 20.29 -0.74 -3.92
C SER A 301 20.74 -1.36 -5.24
N GLY A 302 22.05 -1.40 -5.47
CA GLY A 302 22.66 -2.03 -6.64
C GLY A 302 23.33 -3.39 -6.37
N PRO A 303 23.79 -4.07 -7.44
CA PRO A 303 24.44 -5.38 -7.37
C PRO A 303 25.76 -5.41 -6.58
N ASP A 304 26.37 -4.25 -6.39
CA ASP A 304 27.59 -4.02 -5.63
C ASP A 304 27.32 -3.79 -4.14
N GLY A 305 26.04 -3.64 -3.74
CA GLY A 305 25.61 -3.34 -2.37
C GLY A 305 25.62 -1.85 -2.03
N ALA A 306 25.84 -0.95 -3.00
CA ALA A 306 25.72 0.50 -2.77
C ALA A 306 24.27 0.97 -2.87
N VAL A 307 23.97 2.15 -2.31
CA VAL A 307 22.70 2.86 -2.50
C VAL A 307 22.81 3.81 -3.68
N TYR A 308 21.81 3.82 -4.54
CA TYR A 308 21.73 4.66 -5.73
C TYR A 308 20.55 5.63 -5.59
N VAL A 309 20.83 6.92 -5.73
CA VAL A 309 19.81 7.99 -5.70
C VAL A 309 19.72 8.62 -7.07
N ALA A 310 18.56 8.52 -7.72
CA ALA A 310 18.26 9.31 -8.92
C ALA A 310 17.80 10.70 -8.51
N ASP A 311 18.45 11.69 -9.10
CA ASP A 311 18.13 13.10 -8.96
C ASP A 311 17.75 13.65 -10.34
N MET A 312 16.57 14.26 -10.43
CA MET A 312 16.12 14.87 -11.68
C MET A 312 16.99 16.05 -12.11
N TYR A 313 17.69 16.67 -11.17
CA TYR A 313 18.43 17.91 -11.36
C TYR A 313 17.59 19.05 -11.95
N SER A 314 16.35 19.18 -11.49
CA SER A 314 15.39 20.16 -12.02
C SER A 314 15.15 21.30 -11.03
N GLY A 315 15.03 22.53 -11.52
CA GLY A 315 14.62 23.65 -10.67
C GLY A 315 13.12 23.59 -10.30
N VAL A 316 12.30 22.93 -11.13
CA VAL A 316 10.86 22.75 -10.95
C VAL A 316 10.54 21.27 -10.67
N ILE A 317 10.03 20.98 -9.48
CA ILE A 317 9.58 19.63 -9.09
C ILE A 317 8.05 19.47 -9.22
N GLN A 318 7.30 20.53 -8.93
CA GLN A 318 5.84 20.52 -8.91
C GLN A 318 5.26 20.38 -10.31
N SER A 319 4.18 19.61 -10.47
CA SER A 319 3.41 19.59 -11.70
C SER A 319 2.55 20.85 -11.83
N THR A 320 2.14 21.14 -13.07
CA THR A 320 1.30 22.30 -13.43
C THR A 320 0.07 22.50 -12.54
N ALA A 321 -0.55 21.41 -12.08
CA ALA A 321 -1.78 21.46 -11.33
C ALA A 321 -1.57 22.16 -9.98
N TYR A 322 -0.37 22.10 -9.43
CA TYR A 322 -0.09 22.61 -8.10
C TYR A 322 0.90 23.78 -8.09
N ILE A 323 1.12 24.48 -9.21
CA ILE A 323 1.94 25.70 -9.20
C ILE A 323 1.08 26.92 -8.86
N THR A 324 1.22 27.43 -7.63
CA THR A 324 0.61 28.71 -7.23
C THR A 324 1.32 29.91 -7.85
N GLN A 325 0.68 31.08 -7.83
CA GLN A 325 1.31 32.32 -8.27
C GLN A 325 2.59 32.64 -7.48
N TYR A 326 2.61 32.32 -6.17
CA TYR A 326 3.80 32.43 -5.34
C TYR A 326 4.97 31.63 -5.94
N LEU A 327 4.75 30.33 -6.19
CA LEU A 327 5.79 29.45 -6.71
C LEU A 327 6.19 29.82 -8.15
N ALA A 328 5.23 30.16 -9.01
CA ALA A 328 5.52 30.62 -10.37
C ALA A 328 6.41 31.87 -10.38
N ASN A 329 6.10 32.86 -9.53
CA ASN A 329 6.92 34.07 -9.41
C ASN A 329 8.32 33.75 -8.88
N TYR A 330 8.42 32.86 -7.90
CA TYR A 330 9.70 32.40 -7.37
C TYR A 330 10.53 31.69 -8.45
N ILE A 331 9.95 30.74 -9.18
CA ILE A 331 10.62 29.99 -10.26
C ILE A 331 11.20 30.95 -11.30
N ARG A 332 10.38 31.87 -11.83
CA ARG A 332 10.82 32.83 -12.86
C ARG A 332 11.87 33.79 -12.36
N ARG A 333 11.71 34.32 -11.14
CA ARG A 333 12.69 35.26 -10.54
C ARG A 333 14.06 34.61 -10.38
N ASN A 334 14.09 33.32 -10.03
CA ASN A 334 15.33 32.58 -9.77
C ASN A 334 15.79 31.74 -10.97
N LYS A 335 15.13 31.84 -12.13
CA LYS A 335 15.45 31.11 -13.37
C LYS A 335 15.58 29.60 -13.14
N LEU A 336 14.57 29.02 -12.48
CA LEU A 336 14.56 27.57 -12.16
C LEU A 336 13.94 26.71 -13.27
N ASP A 337 13.34 27.34 -14.28
CA ASP A 337 12.67 26.75 -15.44
C ASP A 337 13.48 26.85 -16.75
N ASP A 338 14.78 27.16 -16.65
CA ASP A 338 15.70 27.21 -17.80
C ASP A 338 16.31 25.82 -18.16
N GLU A 339 17.10 25.78 -19.23
CA GLU A 339 17.79 24.58 -19.75
C GLU A 339 18.86 24.02 -18.80
N GLY A 340 19.19 24.72 -17.70
CA GLY A 340 20.14 24.24 -16.70
C GLY A 340 19.72 22.94 -15.99
N GLY A 341 18.47 22.49 -16.20
CA GLY A 341 17.92 21.24 -15.64
C GLY A 341 17.84 20.06 -16.60
N GLU A 342 18.46 20.11 -17.78
CA GLU A 342 18.40 19.01 -18.77
C GLU A 342 19.26 17.78 -18.41
N ASN A 343 20.07 17.85 -17.35
CA ASN A 343 21.05 16.82 -16.99
C ASN A 343 20.71 16.13 -15.66
N GLY A 344 19.99 15.00 -15.71
CA GLY A 344 19.76 14.16 -14.52
C GLY A 344 21.05 13.59 -13.92
N ARG A 345 21.06 13.33 -12.61
CA ARG A 345 22.20 12.78 -11.88
C ARG A 345 21.85 11.46 -11.20
N ILE A 346 22.83 10.57 -11.07
CA ILE A 346 22.72 9.35 -10.27
C ILE A 346 23.89 9.33 -9.28
N PHE A 347 23.58 9.41 -7.99
CA PHE A 347 24.57 9.27 -6.93
C PHE A 347 24.69 7.82 -6.53
N ARG A 348 25.93 7.30 -6.46
CA ARG A 348 26.26 6.00 -5.86
C ARG A 348 26.88 6.26 -4.49
N ILE A 349 26.19 5.85 -3.45
CA ILE A 349 26.51 6.14 -2.05
C ILE A 349 27.01 4.85 -1.40
N THR A 350 28.14 4.97 -0.70
CA THR A 350 28.75 3.88 0.05
C THR A 350 29.25 4.39 1.40
N GLN A 351 29.53 3.45 2.31
CA GLN A 351 30.15 3.73 3.60
C GLN A 351 31.68 3.63 3.48
N ASP A 352 32.40 4.47 4.21
CA ASP A 352 33.86 4.35 4.29
C ASP A 352 34.27 2.94 4.76
N GLY A 353 35.17 2.30 4.00
CA GLY A 353 35.61 0.94 4.26
C GLY A 353 34.61 -0.16 3.90
N ALA A 354 33.47 0.17 3.26
CA ALA A 354 32.53 -0.82 2.77
C ALA A 354 33.18 -1.81 1.81
N LYS A 355 32.89 -3.10 2.01
CA LYS A 355 33.33 -4.17 1.12
C LYS A 355 32.28 -4.37 0.04
N LEU A 356 32.32 -3.52 -0.97
CA LEU A 356 31.43 -3.62 -2.13
C LEU A 356 31.68 -4.94 -2.88
N ALA A 357 30.62 -5.54 -3.41
CA ALA A 357 30.78 -6.70 -4.26
C ALA A 357 31.51 -6.29 -5.56
N SER A 358 32.48 -7.09 -5.97
CA SER A 358 33.28 -6.85 -7.18
C SER A 358 32.79 -7.70 -8.35
N GLY A 359 32.96 -7.17 -9.56
CA GLY A 359 32.57 -7.83 -10.81
C GLY A 359 31.10 -7.67 -11.17
N LYS A 360 30.80 -7.86 -12.46
CA LYS A 360 29.42 -7.83 -12.96
C LYS A 360 28.67 -9.07 -12.48
N PRO A 361 27.44 -8.94 -11.95
CA PRO A 361 26.58 -10.11 -11.75
C PRO A 361 26.29 -10.75 -13.12
N ASN A 362 25.99 -12.03 -13.11
CA ASN A 362 25.74 -12.80 -14.33
C ASN A 362 24.60 -13.79 -14.08
N LEU A 363 23.51 -13.30 -13.48
CA LEU A 363 22.39 -14.15 -13.10
C LEU A 363 21.67 -14.65 -14.35
N SER A 364 21.68 -13.91 -15.46
CA SER A 364 20.99 -14.34 -16.69
C SER A 364 21.59 -15.60 -17.32
N LYS A 365 22.86 -15.89 -17.06
CA LYS A 365 23.59 -17.07 -17.58
C LYS A 365 23.89 -18.11 -16.49
N ALA A 366 23.44 -17.89 -15.27
CA ALA A 366 23.65 -18.82 -14.17
C ALA A 366 22.85 -20.11 -14.37
N SER A 367 23.41 -21.25 -13.94
CA SER A 367 22.67 -22.50 -13.93
C SER A 367 21.50 -22.44 -12.94
N PRO A 368 20.46 -23.29 -13.09
CA PRO A 368 19.36 -23.35 -12.14
C PRO A 368 19.82 -23.56 -10.69
N ALA A 369 20.87 -24.36 -10.47
CA ALA A 369 21.43 -24.57 -9.14
C ALA A 369 22.12 -23.31 -8.58
N GLN A 370 22.82 -22.54 -9.42
CA GLN A 370 23.46 -21.28 -9.02
C GLN A 370 22.43 -20.19 -8.72
N LEU A 371 21.35 -20.11 -9.50
CA LEU A 371 20.22 -19.24 -9.22
C LEU A 371 19.58 -19.56 -7.87
N VAL A 372 19.31 -20.83 -7.58
CA VAL A 372 18.73 -21.27 -6.31
C VAL A 372 19.68 -21.01 -5.13
N ALA A 373 20.98 -21.23 -5.30
CA ALA A 373 21.98 -20.87 -4.29
C ALA A 373 21.97 -19.36 -3.96
N SER A 374 21.63 -18.50 -4.94
CA SER A 374 21.60 -17.05 -4.75
C SER A 374 20.43 -16.59 -3.87
N LEU A 375 19.39 -17.41 -3.68
CA LEU A 375 18.28 -17.16 -2.76
C LEU A 375 18.72 -17.20 -1.28
N ALA A 376 19.89 -17.77 -0.99
CA ALA A 376 20.51 -17.79 0.34
C ALA A 376 21.64 -16.75 0.48
N SER A 377 21.78 -15.83 -0.48
CA SER A 377 22.73 -14.72 -0.40
C SER A 377 22.43 -13.87 0.83
N PRO A 378 23.43 -13.31 1.55
CA PRO A 378 23.20 -12.32 2.60
C PRO A 378 22.70 -10.98 2.03
N ASP A 379 22.96 -10.72 0.74
CA ASP A 379 22.53 -9.52 0.04
C ASP A 379 21.13 -9.69 -0.56
N GLY A 380 20.19 -8.82 -0.15
CA GLY A 380 18.79 -8.85 -0.59
C GLY A 380 18.58 -8.56 -2.07
N TRP A 381 19.42 -7.75 -2.71
CA TRP A 381 19.34 -7.52 -4.16
C TRP A 381 19.57 -8.84 -4.90
N ARG A 382 20.56 -9.64 -4.49
CA ARG A 382 20.84 -10.94 -5.13
C ARG A 382 19.69 -11.93 -4.97
N ARG A 383 19.08 -12.00 -3.78
CA ARG A 383 17.94 -12.90 -3.52
C ARG A 383 16.75 -12.54 -4.40
N ASP A 384 16.34 -11.28 -4.39
CA ASP A 384 15.21 -10.78 -5.17
C ASP A 384 15.41 -10.99 -6.68
N MET A 385 16.59 -10.63 -7.19
CA MET A 385 16.90 -10.73 -8.61
C MET A 385 16.94 -12.17 -9.09
N ALA A 386 17.50 -13.10 -8.29
CA ALA A 386 17.50 -14.51 -8.60
C ALA A 386 16.08 -15.10 -8.61
N GLN A 387 15.26 -14.78 -7.59
CA GLN A 387 13.86 -15.22 -7.57
C GLN A 387 13.07 -14.66 -8.76
N ARG A 388 13.16 -13.35 -9.00
CA ARG A 388 12.47 -12.70 -10.12
C ARG A 388 12.89 -13.33 -11.45
N PHE A 389 14.17 -13.61 -11.65
CA PHE A 389 14.64 -14.28 -12.86
C PHE A 389 14.04 -15.68 -13.01
N ILE A 390 14.11 -16.51 -11.95
CA ILE A 390 13.57 -17.88 -11.96
C ILE A 390 12.08 -17.86 -12.35
N VAL A 391 11.30 -16.98 -11.72
CA VAL A 391 9.84 -16.92 -11.92
C VAL A 391 9.49 -16.29 -13.27
N ALA A 392 10.05 -15.12 -13.60
CA ALA A 392 9.73 -14.40 -14.82
C ALA A 392 10.12 -15.18 -16.08
N GLN A 393 11.27 -15.88 -16.03
CA GLN A 393 11.76 -16.73 -17.12
C GLN A 393 11.28 -18.20 -17.03
N ASN A 394 10.42 -18.53 -16.04
CA ASN A 394 9.83 -19.85 -15.85
C ASN A 394 10.89 -20.99 -15.84
N VAL A 395 11.96 -20.84 -15.07
CA VAL A 395 13.10 -21.78 -15.01
C VAL A 395 12.71 -23.07 -14.27
N ARG A 396 12.00 -23.97 -14.96
CA ARG A 396 11.45 -25.21 -14.37
C ARG A 396 12.49 -26.15 -13.77
N ALA A 397 13.71 -26.14 -14.31
CA ALA A 397 14.82 -26.92 -13.77
C ALA A 397 15.23 -26.52 -12.33
N ALA A 398 14.76 -25.37 -11.83
CA ALA A 398 15.00 -24.93 -10.45
C ALA A 398 14.12 -25.64 -9.40
N VAL A 399 13.01 -26.29 -9.80
CA VAL A 399 12.02 -26.87 -8.86
C VAL A 399 12.64 -27.87 -7.88
N ALA A 400 13.42 -28.84 -8.38
CA ALA A 400 14.03 -29.84 -7.50
C ALA A 400 15.07 -29.24 -6.53
N PRO A 401 16.02 -28.38 -6.97
CA PRO A 401 16.89 -27.65 -6.05
C PRO A 401 16.14 -26.76 -5.05
N LEU A 402 15.05 -26.11 -5.44
CA LEU A 402 14.21 -25.30 -4.55
C LEU A 402 13.58 -26.15 -3.44
N GLY A 403 13.03 -27.33 -3.80
CA GLY A 403 12.50 -28.27 -2.82
C GLY A 403 13.55 -28.71 -1.80
N LYS A 404 14.79 -28.97 -2.27
CA LYS A 404 15.92 -29.28 -1.36
C LYS A 404 16.29 -28.09 -0.48
N LEU A 405 16.34 -26.88 -1.02
CA LEU A 405 16.64 -25.66 -0.25
C LEU A 405 15.62 -25.45 0.87
N LEU A 406 14.34 -25.58 0.56
CA LEU A 406 13.24 -25.47 1.52
C LEU A 406 13.37 -26.50 2.66
N GLN A 407 13.73 -27.74 2.34
CA GLN A 407 13.82 -28.82 3.33
C GLN A 407 15.08 -28.77 4.21
N THR A 408 16.21 -28.29 3.67
CA THR A 408 17.53 -28.49 4.30
C THR A 408 18.19 -27.21 4.81
N SER A 409 17.74 -26.03 4.36
CA SER A 409 18.36 -24.76 4.78
C SER A 409 18.06 -24.45 6.24
N LYS A 410 19.09 -24.06 6.98
CA LYS A 410 18.94 -23.52 8.35
C LYS A 410 18.50 -22.06 8.35
N ASP A 411 18.76 -21.34 7.27
CA ASP A 411 18.37 -19.94 7.12
C ASP A 411 16.88 -19.82 6.75
N PRO A 412 16.04 -19.19 7.61
CA PRO A 412 14.63 -18.97 7.30
C PRO A 412 14.41 -18.10 6.07
N LEU A 413 15.29 -17.14 5.75
CA LEU A 413 15.14 -16.30 4.56
C LEU A 413 15.25 -17.11 3.28
N ALA A 414 16.26 -17.98 3.19
CA ALA A 414 16.38 -18.92 2.09
C ALA A 414 15.14 -19.83 1.95
N ARG A 415 14.53 -20.27 3.06
CA ARG A 415 13.29 -21.07 3.05
C ARG A 415 12.08 -20.28 2.56
N VAL A 416 11.91 -19.02 3.02
CA VAL A 416 10.85 -18.13 2.53
C VAL A 416 10.97 -17.86 1.03
N HIS A 417 12.16 -17.53 0.54
CA HIS A 417 12.40 -17.37 -0.90
C HIS A 417 12.12 -18.66 -1.67
N ALA A 418 12.52 -19.83 -1.14
CA ALA A 418 12.21 -21.11 -1.78
C ALA A 418 10.70 -21.35 -1.89
N LEU A 419 9.93 -21.08 -0.83
CA LEU A 419 8.46 -21.19 -0.83
C LEU A 419 7.83 -20.30 -1.91
N TRP A 420 8.15 -19.01 -1.92
CA TRP A 420 7.59 -18.07 -2.88
C TRP A 420 8.06 -18.33 -4.31
N THR A 421 9.27 -18.85 -4.50
CA THR A 421 9.75 -19.21 -5.84
C THR A 421 9.01 -20.46 -6.36
N LEU A 422 8.77 -21.47 -5.50
CA LEU A 422 7.94 -22.63 -5.85
C LEU A 422 6.49 -22.22 -6.13
N ASP A 423 5.93 -21.28 -5.36
CA ASP A 423 4.60 -20.70 -5.62
C ASP A 423 4.53 -20.00 -6.98
N GLY A 424 5.51 -19.15 -7.29
CA GLY A 424 5.60 -18.40 -8.54
C GLY A 424 5.81 -19.28 -9.77
N LEU A 425 6.46 -20.42 -9.61
CA LEU A 425 6.55 -21.46 -10.64
C LEU A 425 5.30 -22.35 -10.70
N ASP A 426 4.33 -22.19 -9.81
CA ASP A 426 3.18 -23.10 -9.68
C ASP A 426 3.61 -24.56 -9.49
N ALA A 427 4.63 -24.76 -8.65
CA ALA A 427 5.27 -26.06 -8.38
C ALA A 427 5.32 -26.42 -6.88
N ILE A 428 4.73 -25.58 -6.01
CA ILE A 428 4.60 -25.85 -4.58
C ILE A 428 3.55 -26.96 -4.33
N THR A 429 3.87 -27.91 -3.45
CA THR A 429 2.97 -29.03 -3.12
C THR A 429 2.29 -28.88 -1.75
N PRO A 430 1.13 -29.55 -1.51
CA PRO A 430 0.49 -29.59 -0.20
C PRO A 430 1.43 -30.07 0.92
N GLU A 431 2.27 -31.07 0.67
CA GLU A 431 3.19 -31.63 1.66
C GLU A 431 4.25 -30.61 2.09
N GLN A 432 4.75 -29.82 1.15
CA GLN A 432 5.71 -28.75 1.43
C GLN A 432 5.08 -27.65 2.29
N VAL A 433 3.82 -27.28 2.01
CA VAL A 433 3.09 -26.28 2.80
C VAL A 433 2.77 -26.80 4.21
N LEU A 434 2.33 -28.05 4.33
CA LEU A 434 2.08 -28.69 5.63
C LEU A 434 3.34 -28.79 6.49
N ALA A 435 4.50 -29.04 5.88
CA ALA A 435 5.78 -29.00 6.58
C ALA A 435 6.10 -27.56 7.03
N ALA A 436 5.92 -26.58 6.14
CA ALA A 436 6.20 -25.17 6.42
C ALA A 436 5.26 -24.55 7.47
N TYR A 437 4.04 -25.05 7.65
CA TYR A 437 3.17 -24.68 8.78
C TYR A 437 3.79 -24.95 10.15
N ARG A 438 4.77 -25.85 10.22
CA ARG A 438 5.48 -26.24 11.46
C ARG A 438 6.88 -25.65 11.52
N ASP A 439 7.24 -24.74 10.62
CA ASP A 439 8.57 -24.13 10.61
C ASP A 439 8.80 -23.33 11.90
N PRO A 440 10.01 -23.38 12.50
CA PRO A 440 10.32 -22.57 13.68
C PRO A 440 10.23 -21.07 13.44
N SER A 441 10.45 -20.59 12.20
CA SER A 441 10.31 -19.18 11.85
C SER A 441 8.85 -18.80 11.65
N ARG A 442 8.41 -17.75 12.37
CA ARG A 442 7.08 -17.16 12.20
C ARG A 442 6.81 -16.70 10.77
N ASP A 443 7.84 -16.18 10.09
CA ASP A 443 7.69 -15.56 8.77
C ASP A 443 7.59 -16.65 7.68
N VAL A 444 8.26 -17.79 7.85
CA VAL A 444 8.05 -18.99 7.02
C VAL A 444 6.63 -19.52 7.18
N ARG A 445 6.13 -19.60 8.42
CA ARG A 445 4.74 -20.04 8.68
C ARG A 445 3.73 -19.09 8.05
N ALA A 446 3.91 -17.77 8.20
CA ALA A 446 3.04 -16.78 7.57
C ALA A 446 3.04 -16.91 6.04
N ALA A 447 4.22 -16.99 5.40
CA ALA A 447 4.32 -17.21 3.96
C ALA A 447 3.58 -18.50 3.52
N ALA A 448 3.77 -19.60 4.24
CA ALA A 448 3.11 -20.86 3.97
C ALA A 448 1.58 -20.76 4.07
N ILE A 449 1.05 -20.06 5.08
CA ILE A 449 -0.40 -19.84 5.25
C ILE A 449 -0.96 -19.06 4.06
N ARG A 450 -0.27 -18.01 3.60
CA ARG A 450 -0.72 -17.25 2.44
C ARG A 450 -0.70 -18.07 1.14
N ILE A 451 0.38 -18.83 0.91
CA ILE A 451 0.50 -19.73 -0.24
C ILE A 451 -0.59 -20.81 -0.20
N SER A 452 -1.02 -21.22 0.99
CA SER A 452 -2.03 -22.25 1.18
C SER A 452 -3.42 -21.90 0.65
N GLU A 453 -3.71 -20.62 0.43
CA GLU A 453 -5.05 -20.13 0.07
C GLU A 453 -5.65 -20.84 -1.15
N ARG A 454 -4.81 -21.29 -2.07
CA ARG A 454 -5.21 -22.05 -3.26
C ARG A 454 -5.90 -23.39 -2.94
N TRP A 455 -5.69 -23.96 -1.76
CA TRP A 455 -6.33 -25.21 -1.33
C TRP A 455 -7.45 -25.00 -0.31
N LEU A 456 -7.55 -23.82 0.32
CA LEU A 456 -8.52 -23.55 1.41
C LEU A 456 -9.99 -23.64 0.96
N GLY A 457 -10.24 -23.52 -0.35
CA GLY A 457 -11.56 -23.72 -0.94
C GLY A 457 -12.10 -25.16 -0.80
N ASP A 458 -11.22 -26.15 -0.65
CA ASP A 458 -11.58 -27.56 -0.52
C ASP A 458 -11.49 -28.01 0.95
N ALA A 459 -12.64 -28.32 1.56
CA ALA A 459 -12.72 -28.79 2.95
C ALA A 459 -12.10 -30.19 3.17
N ALA A 460 -11.99 -31.01 2.12
CA ALA A 460 -11.37 -32.33 2.20
C ALA A 460 -9.83 -32.24 2.17
N SER A 461 -9.27 -31.11 1.73
CA SER A 461 -7.82 -30.92 1.66
C SER A 461 -7.18 -31.01 3.06
N PRO A 462 -6.11 -31.81 3.23
CA PRO A 462 -5.34 -31.84 4.47
C PRO A 462 -4.78 -30.47 4.86
N VAL A 463 -4.48 -29.62 3.88
CA VAL A 463 -4.02 -28.23 4.10
C VAL A 463 -5.11 -27.41 4.78
N THR A 464 -6.36 -27.54 4.34
CA THR A 464 -7.51 -26.84 4.92
C THR A 464 -7.78 -27.31 6.34
N GLN A 465 -7.73 -28.61 6.60
CA GLN A 465 -7.90 -29.16 7.94
C GLN A 465 -6.81 -28.68 8.91
N ALA A 466 -5.55 -28.68 8.47
CA ALA A 466 -4.44 -28.16 9.24
C ALA A 466 -4.58 -26.65 9.51
N TYR A 467 -4.99 -25.88 8.49
CA TYR A 467 -5.24 -24.45 8.62
C TYR A 467 -6.34 -24.15 9.66
N LEU A 468 -7.47 -24.85 9.59
CA LEU A 468 -8.58 -24.66 10.53
C LEU A 468 -8.16 -24.97 11.98
N ALA A 469 -7.28 -25.94 12.19
CA ALA A 469 -6.73 -26.24 13.53
C ALA A 469 -5.80 -25.15 14.08
N MET A 470 -5.23 -24.30 13.21
CA MET A 470 -4.34 -23.21 13.59
C MET A 470 -5.09 -21.91 13.90
N ILE A 471 -6.31 -21.70 13.39
CA ILE A 471 -7.10 -20.51 13.72
C ILE A 471 -7.28 -20.41 15.24
N GLY A 472 -6.98 -19.24 15.80
CA GLY A 472 -6.95 -18.98 17.24
C GLY A 472 -5.66 -19.39 17.96
N ASN A 473 -4.77 -20.13 17.29
CA ASN A 473 -3.57 -20.73 17.89
C ASN A 473 -2.27 -20.26 17.20
N ALA A 474 -2.08 -18.94 17.08
CA ALA A 474 -0.92 -18.36 16.38
C ALA A 474 0.41 -18.47 17.15
N GLY A 475 0.41 -19.00 18.37
CA GLY A 475 1.62 -19.13 19.20
C GLY A 475 2.17 -17.81 19.73
N GLY A 476 1.36 -16.74 19.73
CA GLY A 476 1.79 -15.38 20.09
C GLY A 476 2.50 -14.62 18.96
N ASP A 477 2.66 -15.23 17.77
CA ASP A 477 3.30 -14.59 16.63
C ASP A 477 2.31 -13.75 15.82
N TRP A 478 2.44 -12.42 15.90
CA TRP A 478 1.53 -11.47 15.26
C TRP A 478 1.45 -11.66 13.73
N ALA A 479 2.56 -11.98 13.06
CA ALA A 479 2.58 -12.18 11.60
C ALA A 479 1.75 -13.41 11.19
N VAL A 480 1.83 -14.47 11.99
CA VAL A 480 1.02 -15.69 11.79
C VAL A 480 -0.44 -15.40 12.09
N GLN A 481 -0.73 -14.68 13.18
CA GLN A 481 -2.09 -14.26 13.53
C GLN A 481 -2.76 -13.45 12.41
N TYR A 482 -2.07 -12.43 11.88
CA TYR A 482 -2.61 -11.59 10.82
C TYR A 482 -2.85 -12.37 9.53
N GLN A 483 -1.95 -13.29 9.19
CA GLN A 483 -2.10 -14.09 7.99
C GLN A 483 -3.19 -15.15 8.13
N LEU A 484 -3.34 -15.80 9.30
CA LEU A 484 -4.48 -16.68 9.61
C LEU A 484 -5.80 -15.91 9.53
N ALA A 485 -5.86 -14.70 10.05
CA ALA A 485 -7.05 -13.88 9.93
C ALA A 485 -7.38 -13.58 8.46
N ALA A 486 -6.41 -13.06 7.71
CA ALA A 486 -6.61 -12.66 6.31
C ALA A 486 -6.97 -13.83 5.36
N SER A 487 -6.34 -15.00 5.56
CA SER A 487 -6.57 -16.18 4.73
C SER A 487 -7.90 -16.87 4.99
N ALA A 488 -8.64 -16.51 6.07
CA ALA A 488 -9.94 -17.11 6.36
C ALA A 488 -10.96 -16.83 5.26
N GLY A 489 -10.80 -15.72 4.54
CA GLY A 489 -11.61 -15.39 3.36
C GLY A 489 -11.41 -16.32 2.15
N ALA A 490 -10.34 -17.12 2.11
CA ALA A 490 -10.09 -18.09 1.04
C ALA A 490 -10.76 -19.45 1.29
N LEU A 491 -11.34 -19.67 2.48
CA LEU A 491 -12.09 -20.88 2.80
C LEU A 491 -13.31 -21.05 1.89
N GLY A 492 -13.66 -22.30 1.61
CA GLY A 492 -14.91 -22.65 0.91
C GLY A 492 -16.15 -22.16 1.67
N ASP A 493 -17.24 -21.90 0.94
CA ASP A 493 -18.45 -21.23 1.46
C ASP A 493 -19.01 -21.89 2.74
N GLY A 494 -18.96 -23.22 2.85
CA GLY A 494 -19.45 -23.95 4.04
C GLY A 494 -18.64 -23.73 5.32
N GLN A 495 -17.40 -23.25 5.23
CA GLN A 495 -16.49 -23.03 6.38
C GLN A 495 -16.06 -21.57 6.55
N ARG A 496 -16.19 -20.73 5.51
CA ARG A 496 -15.69 -19.35 5.50
C ARG A 496 -16.18 -18.51 6.66
N VAL A 497 -17.50 -18.40 6.82
CA VAL A 497 -18.09 -17.59 7.89
C VAL A 497 -17.64 -18.11 9.26
N LYS A 498 -17.64 -19.43 9.46
CA LYS A 498 -17.19 -20.06 10.71
C LYS A 498 -15.71 -19.74 11.01
N GLY A 499 -14.84 -19.87 10.01
CA GLY A 499 -13.41 -19.56 10.16
C GLY A 499 -13.15 -18.08 10.45
N ILE A 500 -13.89 -17.18 9.80
CA ILE A 500 -13.80 -15.73 10.04
C ILE A 500 -14.29 -15.38 11.46
N LEU A 501 -15.43 -15.94 11.89
CA LEU A 501 -15.95 -15.68 13.23
C LEU A 501 -15.05 -16.28 14.32
N ALA A 502 -14.44 -17.44 14.08
CA ALA A 502 -13.44 -18.01 14.98
C ALA A 502 -12.19 -17.12 15.10
N ALA A 503 -11.70 -16.58 13.98
CA ALA A 503 -10.62 -15.60 14.00
C ALA A 503 -11.01 -14.29 14.71
N ALA A 504 -12.25 -13.81 14.51
CA ALA A 504 -12.76 -12.61 15.17
C ALA A 504 -12.93 -12.79 16.70
N ASP A 505 -13.39 -13.96 17.16
CA ASP A 505 -13.49 -14.25 18.61
C ASP A 505 -12.10 -14.37 19.24
N ALA A 506 -11.17 -15.06 18.57
CA ALA A 506 -9.83 -15.29 19.09
C ALA A 506 -8.93 -14.03 19.04
N TYR A 507 -9.06 -13.21 18.01
CA TYR A 507 -8.14 -12.11 17.73
C TYR A 507 -8.79 -10.73 17.79
N GLY A 508 -10.06 -10.63 18.16
CA GLY A 508 -10.84 -9.38 18.12
C GLY A 508 -10.21 -8.22 18.89
N GLY A 509 -9.36 -8.50 19.88
CA GLY A 509 -8.58 -7.52 20.65
C GLY A 509 -7.52 -6.77 19.84
N ASP A 510 -7.10 -7.35 18.71
CA ASP A 510 -6.19 -6.73 17.75
C ASP A 510 -6.97 -6.38 16.48
N TYR A 511 -7.16 -5.08 16.26
CA TYR A 511 -7.93 -4.58 15.13
C TYR A 511 -7.31 -4.90 13.76
N ILE A 512 -6.00 -5.14 13.66
CA ILE A 512 -5.39 -5.57 12.40
C ILE A 512 -5.88 -6.98 12.06
N ALA A 513 -5.82 -7.89 13.02
CA ALA A 513 -6.31 -9.26 12.85
C ALA A 513 -7.82 -9.28 12.62
N LEU A 514 -8.59 -8.51 13.39
CA LEU A 514 -10.04 -8.44 13.25
C LEU A 514 -10.45 -7.96 11.85
N ASP A 515 -9.90 -6.83 11.39
CA ASP A 515 -10.23 -6.29 10.08
C ASP A 515 -9.78 -7.22 8.95
N ALA A 516 -8.62 -7.86 9.10
CA ALA A 516 -8.12 -8.84 8.13
C ALA A 516 -9.07 -10.04 8.00
N ALA A 517 -9.58 -10.56 9.12
CA ALA A 517 -10.58 -11.64 9.12
C ALA A 517 -11.88 -11.20 8.45
N LEU A 518 -12.44 -10.07 8.87
CA LEU A 518 -13.73 -9.58 8.36
C LEU A 518 -13.67 -9.17 6.88
N SER A 519 -12.47 -8.86 6.36
CA SER A 519 -12.26 -8.59 4.92
C SER A 519 -12.65 -9.78 4.04
N GLY A 520 -12.62 -11.00 4.58
CA GLY A 520 -12.98 -12.22 3.88
C GLY A 520 -14.48 -12.45 3.70
N LEU A 521 -15.35 -11.69 4.40
CA LEU A 521 -16.80 -11.84 4.27
C LEU A 521 -17.28 -11.35 2.91
N LYS A 522 -18.12 -12.13 2.24
CA LYS A 522 -18.87 -11.63 1.08
C LYS A 522 -19.91 -10.62 1.58
N LEU A 523 -20.30 -9.70 0.71
CA LEU A 523 -21.34 -8.70 1.01
C LEU A 523 -22.63 -9.32 1.57
N THR A 524 -23.05 -10.46 0.99
CA THR A 524 -24.25 -11.21 1.39
C THR A 524 -24.11 -11.91 2.74
N ASP A 525 -22.88 -12.10 3.23
CA ASP A 525 -22.61 -12.87 4.45
C ASP A 525 -22.47 -11.97 5.68
N VAL A 526 -22.39 -10.65 5.51
CA VAL A 526 -22.14 -9.70 6.62
C VAL A 526 -23.27 -9.74 7.67
N ALA A 527 -24.53 -9.58 7.26
CA ALA A 527 -25.66 -9.61 8.18
C ALA A 527 -25.90 -11.01 8.78
N PRO A 528 -25.87 -12.11 7.99
CA PRO A 528 -25.89 -13.46 8.55
C PRO A 528 -24.77 -13.73 9.57
N ALA A 529 -23.54 -13.29 9.29
CA ALA A 529 -22.41 -13.46 10.20
C ALA A 529 -22.60 -12.67 11.50
N ALA A 530 -23.08 -11.42 11.44
CA ALA A 530 -23.39 -10.64 12.63
C ALA A 530 -24.46 -11.32 13.51
N LYS A 531 -25.53 -11.83 12.88
CA LYS A 531 -26.59 -12.57 13.56
C LYS A 531 -26.10 -13.86 14.19
N GLN A 532 -25.28 -14.64 13.48
CA GLN A 532 -24.66 -15.85 13.99
C GLN A 532 -23.77 -15.53 15.20
N TYR A 533 -22.92 -14.50 15.09
CA TYR A 533 -22.02 -14.10 16.15
C TYR A 533 -22.75 -13.64 17.42
N LEU A 534 -23.85 -12.89 17.26
CA LEU A 534 -24.73 -12.52 18.38
C LEU A 534 -25.28 -13.75 19.10
N ALA A 535 -25.76 -14.75 18.36
CA ALA A 535 -26.33 -15.96 18.92
C ALA A 535 -25.28 -16.83 19.65
N GLU A 536 -24.10 -17.00 19.05
CA GLU A 536 -23.01 -17.81 19.63
C GLU A 536 -22.40 -17.18 20.89
N THR A 537 -22.31 -15.84 20.93
CA THR A 537 -21.70 -15.10 22.04
C THR A 537 -22.71 -14.68 23.12
N GLY A 538 -24.02 -14.82 22.89
CA GLY A 538 -25.07 -14.36 23.81
C GLY A 538 -25.06 -15.03 25.19
N ARG A 539 -24.45 -16.21 25.30
CA ARG A 539 -24.26 -16.93 26.58
C ARG A 539 -22.83 -16.88 27.12
N GLN A 540 -21.93 -16.21 26.40
CA GLN A 540 -20.52 -16.12 26.77
C GLN A 540 -20.28 -14.89 27.64
N GLU A 541 -19.24 -14.97 28.48
CA GLU A 541 -18.76 -13.81 29.22
C GLU A 541 -18.23 -12.74 28.26
N TRP A 542 -18.36 -11.49 28.69
CA TRP A 542 -17.79 -10.36 27.98
C TRP A 542 -16.27 -10.52 27.85
N SER A 543 -15.77 -10.19 26.66
CA SER A 543 -14.36 -9.89 26.45
C SER A 543 -14.26 -8.68 25.53
N GLN A 544 -13.17 -7.93 25.65
CA GLN A 544 -12.90 -6.80 24.77
C GLN A 544 -12.89 -7.24 23.29
N ALA A 545 -12.29 -8.41 23.00
CA ALA A 545 -12.27 -8.96 21.65
C ALA A 545 -13.67 -9.19 21.07
N ARG A 546 -14.58 -9.76 21.87
CA ARG A 546 -15.97 -10.02 21.45
C ARG A 546 -16.74 -8.75 21.18
N GLU A 547 -16.61 -7.77 22.07
CA GLU A 547 -17.26 -6.47 21.90
C GLU A 547 -16.77 -5.76 20.63
N GLN A 548 -15.46 -5.78 20.37
CA GLN A 548 -14.87 -5.14 19.19
C GLN A 548 -15.27 -5.82 17.89
N ALA A 549 -15.29 -7.16 17.87
CA ALA A 549 -15.78 -7.94 16.73
C ALA A 549 -17.25 -7.64 16.43
N LEU A 550 -18.11 -7.68 17.47
CA LEU A 550 -19.54 -7.39 17.31
C LEU A 550 -19.80 -5.94 16.89
N THR A 551 -19.05 -4.98 17.44
CA THR A 551 -19.13 -3.57 17.03
C THR A 551 -18.81 -3.44 15.55
N THR A 552 -17.72 -4.05 15.08
CA THR A 552 -17.25 -3.94 13.68
C THR A 552 -18.22 -4.60 12.69
N LEU A 553 -18.71 -5.80 13.01
CA LEU A 553 -19.74 -6.50 12.24
C LEU A 553 -21.03 -5.68 12.18
N SER A 554 -21.49 -5.15 13.31
CA SER A 554 -22.69 -4.33 13.40
C SER A 554 -22.55 -3.05 12.57
N THR A 555 -21.38 -2.37 12.60
CA THR A 555 -21.13 -1.19 11.76
C THR A 555 -21.19 -1.54 10.28
N ALA A 556 -20.67 -2.70 9.86
CA ALA A 556 -20.77 -3.15 8.47
C ALA A 556 -22.23 -3.42 8.05
N VAL A 557 -23.04 -4.04 8.93
CA VAL A 557 -24.49 -4.22 8.71
C VAL A 557 -25.21 -2.87 8.61
N LEU A 558 -24.91 -1.91 9.48
CA LEU A 558 -25.54 -0.59 9.44
C LEU A 558 -25.19 0.19 8.17
N ARG A 559 -23.98 0.02 7.62
CA ARG A 559 -23.53 0.68 6.39
C ARG A 559 -24.08 0.03 5.11
N GLY A 560 -24.25 -1.29 5.08
CA GLY A 560 -24.56 -2.03 3.85
C GLY A 560 -25.82 -2.90 3.87
N GLY A 561 -26.40 -3.16 5.04
CA GLY A 561 -27.56 -4.02 5.19
C GLY A 561 -28.82 -3.42 4.60
N SER A 562 -29.72 -4.28 4.14
CA SER A 562 -31.08 -3.90 3.78
C SER A 562 -31.83 -3.31 4.98
N PRO A 563 -32.91 -2.54 4.74
CA PRO A 563 -33.81 -2.08 5.80
C PRO A 563 -34.25 -3.18 6.79
N ALA A 564 -34.49 -4.40 6.28
CA ALA A 564 -34.88 -5.53 7.11
C ALA A 564 -33.73 -6.03 8.00
N GLU A 565 -32.54 -6.25 7.44
CA GLU A 565 -31.37 -6.71 8.20
C GLU A 565 -30.95 -5.70 9.28
N VAL A 566 -31.02 -4.40 8.97
CA VAL A 566 -30.75 -3.34 9.95
C VAL A 566 -31.84 -3.28 11.03
N GLY A 567 -33.12 -3.44 10.65
CA GLY A 567 -34.22 -3.53 11.61
C GLY A 567 -34.08 -4.73 12.56
N ASP A 568 -33.68 -5.88 12.03
CA ASP A 568 -33.40 -7.10 12.81
C ASP A 568 -32.29 -6.87 13.83
N LEU A 569 -31.18 -6.24 13.42
CA LEU A 569 -30.06 -5.88 14.31
C LEU A 569 -30.51 -4.93 15.44
N LEU A 570 -31.30 -3.90 15.11
CA LEU A 570 -31.78 -2.93 16.10
C LEU A 570 -32.82 -3.53 17.05
N THR A 571 -33.54 -4.58 16.65
CA THR A 571 -34.48 -5.30 17.51
C THR A 571 -33.77 -5.95 18.71
N THR A 572 -32.52 -6.41 18.52
CA THR A 572 -31.68 -6.99 19.59
C THR A 572 -31.48 -6.05 20.79
N LEU A 573 -31.60 -4.73 20.61
CA LEU A 573 -31.43 -3.77 21.70
C LEU A 573 -32.44 -3.95 22.85
N ALA A 574 -33.70 -4.30 22.55
CA ALA A 574 -34.72 -4.51 23.59
C ALA A 574 -34.90 -5.98 24.03
N ALA A 575 -34.21 -6.92 23.39
CA ALA A 575 -34.34 -8.33 23.74
C ALA A 575 -33.84 -8.57 25.19
N ALA A 576 -34.67 -9.24 25.99
CA ALA A 576 -34.43 -9.41 27.42
C ALA A 576 -33.22 -10.32 27.72
N ASP A 577 -32.99 -11.29 26.86
CA ASP A 577 -31.91 -12.28 26.92
C ASP A 577 -30.58 -11.77 26.34
N THR A 578 -30.56 -10.62 25.68
CA THR A 578 -29.33 -10.03 25.14
C THR A 578 -28.50 -9.37 26.26
N PRO A 579 -27.24 -9.81 26.48
CA PRO A 579 -26.33 -9.21 27.45
C PRO A 579 -26.12 -7.71 27.24
N ALA A 580 -25.88 -6.99 28.34
CA ALA A 580 -25.65 -5.55 28.33
C ALA A 580 -24.48 -5.14 27.41
N TRP A 581 -23.41 -5.94 27.36
CA TRP A 581 -22.25 -5.65 26.51
C TRP A 581 -22.57 -5.75 25.00
N GLN A 582 -23.44 -6.67 24.58
CA GLN A 582 -23.87 -6.76 23.18
C GLN A 582 -24.71 -5.55 22.78
N LYS A 583 -25.59 -5.09 23.67
CA LYS A 583 -26.35 -3.85 23.49
C LYS A 583 -25.41 -2.64 23.36
N ALA A 584 -24.38 -2.57 24.22
CA ALA A 584 -23.37 -1.53 24.15
C ALA A 584 -22.63 -1.52 22.80
N ALA A 585 -22.21 -2.69 22.30
CA ALA A 585 -21.53 -2.84 21.01
C ALA A 585 -22.38 -2.36 19.83
N ILE A 586 -23.67 -2.72 19.79
CA ILE A 586 -24.61 -2.29 18.73
C ILE A 586 -24.84 -0.76 18.79
N LEU A 587 -24.95 -0.20 20.00
CA LEU A 587 -25.05 1.26 20.17
C LEU A 587 -23.78 1.96 19.69
N THR A 588 -22.60 1.47 20.06
CA THR A 588 -21.32 2.04 19.60
C THR A 588 -21.22 1.98 18.09
N ALA A 589 -21.59 0.85 17.49
CA ALA A 589 -21.63 0.70 16.04
C ALA A 589 -22.57 1.70 15.36
N SER A 590 -23.73 1.97 15.96
CA SER A 590 -24.71 2.95 15.47
C SER A 590 -24.21 4.38 15.58
N GLU A 591 -23.52 4.73 16.67
CA GLU A 591 -22.92 6.05 16.85
C GLU A 591 -21.80 6.30 15.84
N VAL A 592 -20.97 5.28 15.57
CA VAL A 592 -19.94 5.34 14.52
C VAL A 592 -20.57 5.52 13.14
N ALA A 593 -21.68 4.82 12.85
CA ALA A 593 -22.34 4.89 11.55
C ALA A 593 -23.15 6.18 11.33
N LEU A 594 -23.77 6.73 12.37
CA LEU A 594 -24.77 7.80 12.25
C LEU A 594 -24.32 9.14 12.80
N LEU A 595 -23.57 9.15 13.91
CA LEU A 595 -23.17 10.37 14.61
C LEU A 595 -21.73 10.81 14.28
N GLY A 596 -21.02 10.04 13.45
CA GLY A 596 -19.59 10.28 13.18
C GLY A 596 -18.72 10.11 14.43
N ALA A 597 -19.17 9.30 15.40
CA ALA A 597 -18.36 8.98 16.57
C ALA A 597 -17.05 8.28 16.13
N ARG A 598 -15.98 8.49 16.90
CA ARG A 598 -14.69 7.85 16.64
C ARG A 598 -14.83 6.34 16.71
N ASP A 599 -14.45 5.65 15.64
CA ASP A 599 -14.37 4.20 15.63
C ASP A 599 -13.31 3.73 16.64
N PRO A 600 -13.65 2.87 17.63
CA PRO A 600 -12.71 2.35 18.62
C PRO A 600 -11.49 1.64 18.03
N GLY A 601 -11.60 1.13 16.80
CA GLY A 601 -10.53 0.47 16.06
C GLY A 601 -9.81 1.35 15.05
N GLN A 602 -10.17 2.63 14.97
CA GLN A 602 -9.46 3.57 14.09
C GLN A 602 -7.98 3.62 14.46
N ALA A 603 -7.11 3.43 13.46
CA ALA A 603 -5.68 3.67 13.63
C ALA A 603 -5.45 5.09 14.19
N PRO A 604 -4.33 5.33 14.89
CA PRO A 604 -3.85 6.70 15.05
C PRO A 604 -3.91 7.37 13.68
N ALA A 605 -4.52 8.56 13.60
CA ALA A 605 -4.57 9.26 12.33
C ALA A 605 -3.15 9.37 11.79
N LEU A 606 -2.95 9.02 10.51
CA LEU A 606 -1.76 9.48 9.81
C LEU A 606 -1.67 10.95 10.13
N PRO A 607 -0.51 11.44 10.59
CA PRO A 607 -0.45 12.83 10.93
C PRO A 607 -0.84 13.64 9.70
N THR A 608 -2.04 14.23 9.71
CA THR A 608 -2.45 15.25 8.74
C THR A 608 -1.45 16.37 8.92
N GLY A 609 -0.87 16.88 7.83
CA GLY A 609 0.13 17.95 7.89
C GLY A 609 -0.26 19.07 8.85
N ASN A 610 0.65 19.99 9.15
CA ASN A 610 0.38 21.19 9.97
C ASN A 610 -0.74 22.13 9.44
N PHE A 611 -1.50 21.66 8.46
CA PHE A 611 -2.66 22.26 7.86
C PHE A 611 -3.88 21.62 8.54
N GLY A 612 -4.69 22.44 9.19
CA GLY A 612 -6.03 22.03 9.63
C GLY A 612 -6.85 21.44 8.47
N PRO A 613 -8.11 21.04 8.71
CA PRO A 613 -9.04 20.76 7.61
C PRO A 613 -8.97 21.92 6.61
N TRP A 614 -9.10 21.62 5.32
CA TRP A 614 -9.08 22.53 4.16
C TRP A 614 -10.08 23.70 4.28
N GLY A 615 -9.89 24.53 5.30
CA GLY A 615 -10.81 25.53 5.79
C GLY A 615 -9.94 26.71 6.13
N THR A 616 -9.80 27.60 5.16
CA THR A 616 -9.45 28.98 5.46
C THR A 616 -10.52 29.54 6.43
N PRO A 617 -10.19 30.50 7.32
CA PRO A 617 -11.11 31.04 8.32
C PRO A 617 -12.42 31.64 7.77
N ASP A 618 -12.49 31.83 6.46
CA ASP A 618 -13.61 32.35 5.68
C ASP A 618 -14.46 31.26 4.98
N GLY A 619 -14.24 29.97 5.28
CA GLY A 619 -15.03 28.87 4.70
C GLY A 619 -14.81 28.67 3.20
N GLN A 620 -13.76 29.24 2.64
CA GLN A 620 -13.43 29.22 1.21
C GLN A 620 -12.38 28.18 0.79
N GLY A 621 -12.07 27.20 1.64
CA GLY A 621 -11.05 26.21 1.30
C GLY A 621 -11.42 25.30 0.11
N ASN A 622 -12.69 25.29 -0.31
CA ASN A 622 -13.14 24.71 -1.58
C ASN A 622 -13.31 25.73 -2.73
N SER A 623 -13.22 27.04 -2.46
CA SER A 623 -13.46 28.11 -3.44
C SER A 623 -12.23 28.97 -3.75
N ALA A 624 -11.07 28.72 -3.12
CA ALA A 624 -9.82 29.40 -3.49
C ALA A 624 -9.34 29.09 -4.93
N PHE A 625 -9.99 28.13 -5.61
CA PHE A 625 -9.59 27.67 -6.93
C PHE A 625 -10.77 27.39 -7.88
N PRO A 626 -11.64 28.36 -8.23
CA PRO A 626 -12.72 28.13 -9.20
C PRO A 626 -12.20 27.88 -10.63
N GLN A 627 -10.95 28.27 -10.89
CA GLN A 627 -10.25 28.10 -12.17
C GLN A 627 -9.39 26.84 -12.25
N PHE A 628 -9.43 25.94 -11.24
CA PHE A 628 -8.79 24.63 -11.31
C PHE A 628 -9.57 23.69 -12.25
N VAL A 629 -9.41 23.98 -13.54
CA VAL A 629 -9.40 23.12 -14.72
C VAL A 629 -10.49 22.04 -14.79
N SER A 630 -11.67 22.44 -15.28
CA SER A 630 -12.76 21.51 -15.65
C SER A 630 -12.28 20.38 -16.56
N GLU A 631 -11.33 20.63 -17.49
CA GLU A 631 -10.79 19.62 -18.40
C GLU A 631 -9.86 18.59 -17.74
N LYS A 632 -9.00 18.99 -16.79
CA LYS A 632 -8.13 18.04 -16.07
C LYS A 632 -8.92 17.25 -15.04
N ASN A 633 -9.87 17.89 -14.36
CA ASN A 633 -10.83 17.19 -13.52
C ASN A 633 -11.70 16.22 -14.35
N ALA A 634 -12.11 16.60 -15.56
CA ALA A 634 -12.80 15.72 -16.49
C ALA A 634 -11.90 14.58 -17.00
N ALA A 635 -10.60 14.81 -17.22
CA ALA A 635 -9.65 13.78 -17.61
C ALA A 635 -9.38 12.78 -16.48
N ASN A 636 -9.21 13.25 -15.24
CA ASN A 636 -9.12 12.41 -14.05
C ASN A 636 -10.43 11.64 -13.84
N ALA A 637 -11.59 12.28 -13.97
CA ALA A 637 -12.89 11.63 -13.86
C ALA A 637 -13.10 10.57 -14.95
N LYS A 638 -12.68 10.85 -16.20
CA LYS A 638 -12.72 9.90 -17.31
C LYS A 638 -11.77 8.73 -17.06
N GLY A 639 -10.53 8.96 -16.66
CA GLY A 639 -9.57 7.91 -16.32
C GLY A 639 -10.06 7.04 -15.16
N ASN A 640 -10.65 7.65 -14.13
CA ASN A 640 -11.28 6.94 -13.02
C ASN A 640 -12.49 6.11 -13.48
N ALA A 641 -13.30 6.63 -14.40
CA ALA A 641 -14.44 5.91 -14.97
C ALA A 641 -13.99 4.74 -15.85
N GLU A 642 -12.97 4.92 -16.69
CA GLU A 642 -12.36 3.86 -17.51
C GLU A 642 -11.74 2.77 -16.62
N PHE A 643 -11.01 3.16 -15.57
CA PHE A 643 -10.50 2.25 -14.57
C PHE A 643 -11.62 1.46 -13.89
N ALA A 644 -12.67 2.15 -13.42
CA ALA A 644 -13.80 1.51 -12.74
C ALA A 644 -14.58 0.58 -13.67
N ALA A 645 -14.66 0.89 -14.96
CA ALA A 645 -15.27 0.03 -15.97
C ALA A 645 -14.40 -1.20 -16.28
N ALA A 646 -13.07 -1.05 -16.34
CA ALA A 646 -12.14 -2.15 -16.59
C ALA A 646 -11.98 -3.08 -15.38
N TYR A 647 -12.03 -2.52 -14.18
CA TYR A 647 -11.77 -3.22 -12.91
C TYR A 647 -12.86 -2.89 -11.88
N PRO A 648 -14.09 -3.41 -12.06
CA PRO A 648 -15.20 -3.09 -11.18
C PRO A 648 -14.94 -3.65 -9.77
N LEU A 649 -14.88 -2.74 -8.79
CA LEU A 649 -14.93 -3.12 -7.38
C LEU A 649 -16.33 -3.62 -7.02
N PRO A 650 -16.47 -4.54 -6.05
CA PRO A 650 -17.77 -4.80 -5.43
C PRO A 650 -18.37 -3.48 -4.96
N VAL A 651 -19.62 -3.22 -5.35
CA VAL A 651 -20.34 -2.01 -4.93
C VAL A 651 -21.21 -2.38 -3.74
N ALA A 652 -21.13 -1.58 -2.67
CA ALA A 652 -22.04 -1.72 -1.55
C ALA A 652 -23.49 -1.64 -2.05
N PRO A 653 -24.38 -2.58 -1.69
CA PRO A 653 -25.78 -2.50 -2.08
C PRO A 653 -26.41 -1.23 -1.50
N ARG A 654 -27.50 -0.77 -2.14
CA ARG A 654 -28.26 0.39 -1.65
C ARG A 654 -29.00 0.00 -0.36
N GLY A 655 -28.31 0.10 0.77
CA GLY A 655 -28.78 -0.31 2.08
C GLY A 655 -29.72 0.68 2.76
N ALA A 656 -29.94 0.47 4.06
CA ALA A 656 -30.77 1.33 4.89
C ALA A 656 -30.15 2.73 5.10
N LEU A 657 -28.82 2.84 5.15
CA LEU A 657 -28.13 4.10 5.39
C LEU A 657 -28.19 5.03 4.16
N ARG A 658 -28.67 6.25 4.37
CA ARG A 658 -28.81 7.30 3.35
C ARG A 658 -28.35 8.65 3.89
N SER A 659 -28.11 9.60 2.99
CA SER A 659 -27.96 11.01 3.33
C SER A 659 -29.32 11.71 3.17
N VAL A 660 -29.93 12.12 4.28
CA VAL A 660 -31.20 12.87 4.31
C VAL A 660 -30.92 14.25 4.87
N GLY A 661 -31.11 15.30 4.07
CA GLY A 661 -30.76 16.67 4.47
C GLY A 661 -29.27 16.87 4.81
N GLY A 662 -28.38 16.03 4.27
CA GLY A 662 -26.94 16.05 4.57
C GLY A 662 -26.53 15.27 5.82
N ALA A 663 -27.48 14.70 6.56
CA ALA A 663 -27.22 13.86 7.73
C ALA A 663 -27.25 12.36 7.35
N PRO A 664 -26.35 11.53 7.90
CA PRO A 664 -26.47 10.07 7.84
C PRO A 664 -27.76 9.63 8.55
N THR A 665 -28.63 8.89 7.86
CA THR A 665 -29.94 8.47 8.37
C THR A 665 -30.26 7.04 7.92
N LEU A 666 -30.72 6.20 8.84
CA LEU A 666 -31.24 4.87 8.52
C LEU A 666 -32.70 4.98 8.08
N VAL A 667 -32.99 4.57 6.85
CA VAL A 667 -34.33 4.50 6.29
C VAL A 667 -34.80 3.04 6.33
N LEU A 668 -35.70 2.75 7.26
CA LEU A 668 -36.24 1.41 7.51
C LEU A 668 -37.64 1.25 6.92
N THR A 669 -38.05 0.00 6.70
CA THR A 669 -39.39 -0.34 6.18
C THR A 669 -40.44 -0.50 7.27
N ALA A 670 -40.02 -0.59 8.53
CA ALA A 670 -40.88 -0.76 9.70
C ALA A 670 -40.22 -0.12 10.93
N GLU A 671 -41.00 0.02 11.99
CA GLU A 671 -40.50 0.54 13.27
C GLU A 671 -39.39 -0.37 13.84
N PRO A 672 -38.22 0.19 14.22
CA PRO A 672 -37.19 -0.54 14.94
C PRO A 672 -37.59 -0.68 16.41
N ALA A 673 -38.54 -1.58 16.70
CA ALA A 673 -39.17 -1.72 18.01
C ALA A 673 -38.17 -1.83 19.16
N GLY A 674 -37.01 -2.48 18.93
CA GLY A 674 -35.95 -2.57 19.93
C GLY A 674 -35.30 -1.24 20.30
N LEU A 675 -35.05 -0.38 19.32
CA LEU A 675 -34.54 0.97 19.55
C LEU A 675 -35.61 1.84 20.22
N THR A 676 -36.86 1.83 19.73
CA THR A 676 -37.95 2.62 20.32
C THR A 676 -38.19 2.24 21.78
N ALA A 677 -38.30 0.95 22.10
CA ALA A 677 -38.54 0.47 23.46
C ALA A 677 -37.41 0.89 24.42
N MET A 678 -36.16 0.91 23.97
CA MET A 678 -35.03 1.38 24.77
C MET A 678 -35.11 2.88 25.10
N THR A 679 -35.73 3.70 24.23
CA THR A 679 -35.90 5.14 24.50
C THR A 679 -36.98 5.47 25.52
N THR A 680 -38.02 4.63 25.64
CA THR A 680 -39.22 4.87 26.45
C THR A 680 -39.29 4.02 27.73
N GLY A 681 -38.50 2.94 27.82
CA GLY A 681 -38.51 2.04 28.97
C GLY A 681 -38.04 2.67 30.28
N THR A 682 -38.70 2.33 31.39
CA THR A 682 -38.35 2.75 32.75
C THR A 682 -37.32 1.81 33.44
N GLY A 683 -37.08 0.62 32.87
CA GLY A 683 -36.04 -0.33 33.29
C GLY A 683 -34.76 -0.26 32.43
N GLY A 684 -33.61 -0.67 32.96
CA GLY A 684 -32.31 -0.72 32.26
C GLY A 684 -31.33 0.42 32.59
N ASP A 685 -30.13 0.37 32.00
CA ASP A 685 -29.04 1.35 32.20
C ASP A 685 -29.40 2.73 31.60
N ALA A 686 -29.41 3.77 32.45
CA ALA A 686 -29.73 5.14 32.05
C ALA A 686 -28.79 5.68 30.95
N ARG A 687 -27.52 5.26 30.92
CA ARG A 687 -26.55 5.67 29.90
C ARG A 687 -26.92 5.12 28.53
N MET A 688 -27.32 3.84 28.46
CA MET A 688 -27.75 3.22 27.20
C MET A 688 -29.01 3.88 26.65
N ARG A 689 -29.96 4.26 27.52
CA ARG A 689 -31.15 5.00 27.10
C ARG A 689 -30.82 6.35 26.48
N THR A 690 -29.89 7.10 27.05
CA THR A 690 -29.45 8.39 26.48
C THR A 690 -28.82 8.21 25.10
N ARG A 691 -27.96 7.20 24.93
CA ARG A 691 -27.35 6.85 23.64
C ARG A 691 -28.41 6.47 22.60
N ALA A 692 -29.36 5.62 22.97
CA ALA A 692 -30.47 5.21 22.10
C ALA A 692 -31.34 6.40 21.66
N LYS A 693 -31.63 7.36 22.55
CA LYS A 693 -32.38 8.57 22.20
C LYS A 693 -31.66 9.43 21.16
N ALA A 694 -30.35 9.61 21.30
CA ALA A 694 -29.56 10.37 20.32
C ALA A 694 -29.58 9.72 18.93
N LEU A 695 -29.66 8.38 18.87
CA LEU A 695 -29.73 7.63 17.61
C LEU A 695 -31.13 7.64 16.99
N ALA A 696 -32.18 7.62 17.82
CA ALA A 696 -33.57 7.49 17.36
C ALA A 696 -33.97 8.59 16.36
N ASP A 697 -33.43 9.80 16.47
CA ASP A 697 -33.70 10.90 15.54
C ASP A 697 -33.16 10.62 14.13
N LEU A 698 -32.09 9.85 14.02
CA LEU A 698 -31.42 9.48 12.75
C LEU A 698 -31.91 8.14 12.18
N VAL A 699 -33.03 7.61 12.69
CA VAL A 699 -33.69 6.42 12.15
C VAL A 699 -35.13 6.76 11.79
N VAL A 700 -35.52 6.53 10.54
CA VAL A 700 -36.84 6.89 10.02
C VAL A 700 -37.53 5.69 9.38
N TRP A 701 -38.85 5.62 9.48
CA TRP A 701 -39.69 4.55 8.95
C TRP A 701 -41.11 5.06 8.68
N PRO A 702 -41.92 4.35 7.86
CA PRO A 702 -43.32 4.68 7.65
C PRO A 702 -44.09 4.75 8.97
N GLY A 703 -44.71 5.89 9.26
CA GLY A 703 -45.49 6.11 10.49
C GLY A 703 -44.75 6.85 11.61
N LYS A 704 -43.43 7.10 11.49
CA LYS A 704 -42.72 8.00 12.40
C LYS A 704 -43.19 9.46 12.17
N PRO A 705 -43.52 10.24 13.21
CA PRO A 705 -43.83 11.66 13.06
C PRO A 705 -42.72 12.40 12.30
N GLY A 706 -43.07 13.12 11.24
CA GLY A 706 -42.11 13.84 10.38
C GLY A 706 -41.46 13.02 9.26
N TYR A 707 -41.85 11.74 9.07
CA TYR A 707 -41.39 10.94 7.92
C TYR A 707 -41.86 11.54 6.59
N THR A 708 -40.93 11.73 5.65
CA THR A 708 -41.23 12.07 4.26
C THR A 708 -40.74 10.92 3.36
N PRO A 709 -41.60 10.34 2.49
CA PRO A 709 -41.26 9.19 1.64
C PRO A 709 -40.06 9.35 0.71
#